data_AF-A0A7Z0EJX2-F1
#
_entry.id   AF-A0A7Z0EJX2-F1
#
_cell.length_a   1.000
_cell.length_b   1.000
_cell.length_c   1.000
_cell.angle_alpha   90.00
_cell.angle_beta   90.00
_cell.angle_gamma   90.00
#
_symmetry.space_group_name_H-M   'P 1'
#
loop_
_entity.id
_entity.type
_entity.pdbx_description
1 polymer ?
#
loop_
_entity_poly.entity_id
_entity_poly.type
_entity_poly.pdbx_seq_one_letter_code
_entity_poly.pdbx_strand_id
1 'polypeptide(L)'
;MVFRSGKHRSGRTRRGRAPRTYLLRGAAALTMLVVLVVVVNGTVSRDVGARSQTEPPPGGAPKAFSTFIDRAGISPDGAAASADLDGSGNSLSARTLAEAGWVPGGDVVLLGTPFRLPAYSRGRPDHLLADGQPVVLEDTRVHSVGFLVTGSRIGGGGDDVLGTGTIVYADGTEQDYTLSVPHWTEGPAGDAALTLPYANSSSAIENGPTGPVRLYARSVPVDPVREVDHVVLPQVAEESARMHVFSVGGRSAGEDWTGTWARATSGYMEVGPWEDQTLRLAVRSTTGGHRVRIRLDNTFADRPVRVGAASLGLRGEGAATLGSALPLAFGGSSETVIPAGGQVFSDPVEILLPPHTDVLISLHLPDRVTAAPVHYASVDTNFTSAPGTGDQTLDPTGEPFTGRVDQWPFLAGVEVLDGPGAVVALGDSITDGTRSTRDAHARWPDVLSTRLAAQPGVPNMGVLNMGVAGNHVVTDGYPGAGVSTYANGVAMTHRAQRDVFTREGVGTLVVFAGINDLRWGTDPRDVIAGLEAIADTADEHGVRVFVATLGPCGGEARCTAEVEQARQLVNAHLRGQADDPDSSFAGVWDFDAVLRDPQNPSRLLPDYDSGDHLHPGDAGLRALAESVDLHQLVGV
;
A
#
# COMPACT_ATOMS: atom_id res chain seq x y z
N MET A 1 -54.19 10.14 43.55
CA MET A 1 -53.43 9.44 44.62
C MET A 1 -51.98 9.96 44.57
N VAL A 2 -51.20 10.26 45.63
CA VAL A 2 -51.07 9.70 47.02
C VAL A 2 -50.27 8.39 46.99
N PHE A 3 -49.08 8.19 47.58
CA PHE A 3 -48.17 8.94 48.50
C PHE A 3 -46.86 9.44 47.79
N ARG A 4 -46.04 10.45 48.20
CA ARG A 4 -45.22 10.71 49.43
C ARG A 4 -44.03 9.71 49.60
N SER A 5 -42.80 10.03 50.05
CA SER A 5 -42.06 11.23 50.57
C SER A 5 -40.53 10.89 50.54
N GLY A 6 -39.47 11.71 50.77
CA GLY A 6 -39.23 13.12 51.17
C GLY A 6 -38.10 13.77 50.31
N LYS A 7 -37.26 14.78 50.65
CA LYS A 7 -36.87 15.56 51.87
C LYS A 7 -35.74 14.98 52.75
N HIS A 8 -34.71 15.71 53.22
CA HIS A 8 -34.42 17.18 53.16
C HIS A 8 -32.97 17.58 53.60
N ARG A 9 -32.46 18.73 53.09
CA ARG A 9 -31.57 19.75 53.77
C ARG A 9 -30.11 19.40 54.17
N SER A 10 -29.23 20.35 54.57
CA SER A 10 -28.90 21.75 54.11
C SER A 10 -27.81 22.44 54.98
N GLY A 11 -26.95 23.27 54.40
CA GLY A 11 -26.06 24.25 55.11
C GLY A 11 -24.61 24.21 54.59
N ARG A 12 -23.88 25.26 54.19
CA ARG A 12 -23.97 26.75 54.19
C ARG A 12 -23.29 27.50 55.37
N THR A 13 -22.35 28.38 55.00
CA THR A 13 -21.65 29.45 55.79
C THR A 13 -20.39 29.03 56.58
N ARG A 14 -19.37 29.90 56.82
CA ARG A 14 -19.17 31.34 56.47
C ARG A 14 -17.67 31.74 56.33
N ARG A 15 -17.45 32.97 55.81
CA ARG A 15 -16.16 33.65 55.55
C ARG A 15 -15.24 33.85 56.78
N GLY A 16 -13.92 33.90 56.52
CA GLY A 16 -12.94 34.76 57.22
C GLY A 16 -12.41 35.88 56.30
N ARG A 17 -11.69 36.89 56.81
CA ARG A 17 -11.17 38.04 56.03
C ARG A 17 -9.82 38.55 56.59
N ALA A 18 -8.97 39.13 55.73
CA ALA A 18 -7.58 39.54 56.01
C ALA A 18 -7.43 40.84 56.84
N PRO A 19 -6.18 41.21 57.19
CA PRO A 19 -5.70 42.57 56.89
C PRO A 19 -4.28 42.66 56.26
N ARG A 20 -3.79 43.89 56.04
CA ARG A 20 -2.50 44.33 55.43
C ARG A 20 -1.75 45.30 56.39
N THR A 21 -0.58 45.94 56.17
CA THR A 21 0.33 46.17 55.01
C THR A 21 1.74 46.58 55.52
N TYR A 22 2.63 47.10 54.64
CA TYR A 22 3.84 47.94 54.88
C TYR A 22 5.19 47.18 55.02
N LEU A 23 6.32 47.43 54.30
CA LEU A 23 6.97 48.60 53.60
C LEU A 23 8.00 49.35 54.48
N LEU A 24 9.19 49.85 54.05
CA LEU A 24 9.80 50.10 52.71
C LEU A 24 11.37 50.23 52.77
N ARG A 25 12.10 49.80 51.71
CA ARG A 25 13.52 50.14 51.33
C ARG A 25 14.66 49.58 52.23
N GLY A 26 15.89 49.31 51.75
CA GLY A 26 16.54 49.42 50.42
C GLY A 26 17.85 48.57 50.40
N ALA A 27 18.82 48.68 49.47
CA ALA A 27 18.98 49.59 48.32
C ALA A 27 19.54 48.85 47.05
N ALA A 28 20.83 49.00 46.66
CA ALA A 28 21.37 48.49 45.38
C ALA A 28 22.90 48.20 45.34
N ALA A 29 23.30 47.28 44.45
CA ALA A 29 24.64 47.16 43.84
C ALA A 29 24.52 46.48 42.46
N LEU A 30 25.51 46.64 41.57
CA LEU A 30 25.39 46.38 40.12
C LEU A 30 26.26 45.19 39.65
N THR A 31 25.74 44.36 38.75
CA THR A 31 26.52 43.85 37.59
C THR A 31 25.60 43.31 36.49
N MET A 32 25.93 43.57 35.22
CA MET A 32 25.40 42.84 34.07
C MET A 32 26.36 41.69 33.73
N LEU A 33 25.84 40.60 33.16
CA LEU A 33 26.59 39.83 32.17
C LEU A 33 25.64 39.34 31.07
N VAL A 34 26.02 39.60 29.82
CA VAL A 34 25.35 39.04 28.64
C VAL A 34 26.02 37.71 28.31
N VAL A 35 25.25 36.63 28.19
CA VAL A 35 25.75 35.34 27.69
C VAL A 35 25.43 35.25 26.21
N LEU A 36 26.45 35.52 25.38
CA LEU A 36 26.42 35.27 23.95
C LEU A 36 26.79 33.80 23.70
N VAL A 37 25.82 32.96 23.30
CA VAL A 37 26.12 31.59 22.88
C VAL A 37 26.65 31.63 21.45
N VAL A 38 27.97 31.52 21.32
CA VAL A 38 28.64 31.34 20.02
C VAL A 38 28.80 29.84 19.79
N VAL A 39 28.17 29.32 18.72
CA VAL A 39 28.47 27.97 18.22
C VAL A 39 29.86 27.99 17.59
N VAL A 40 30.77 27.16 18.10
CA VAL A 40 32.11 26.97 17.55
C VAL A 40 32.30 25.48 17.24
N ASN A 41 32.48 25.16 15.96
CA ASN A 41 32.78 23.80 15.53
C ASN A 41 34.14 23.35 16.11
N GLY A 42 34.10 22.37 17.02
CA GLY A 42 35.27 21.79 17.65
C GLY A 42 35.59 20.40 17.09
N THR A 43 36.29 20.32 15.97
CA THR A 43 36.81 19.06 15.43
C THR A 43 37.92 18.50 16.32
N VAL A 44 37.57 17.57 17.21
CA VAL A 44 38.54 16.84 18.04
C VAL A 44 38.81 15.47 17.42
N SER A 45 39.81 15.41 16.55
CA SER A 45 40.41 14.13 16.18
C SER A 45 41.07 13.51 17.43
N ARG A 46 40.84 12.21 17.65
CA ARG A 46 41.55 11.41 18.66
C ARG A 46 41.99 10.09 18.03
N ASP A 47 43.14 9.63 18.50
CA ASP A 47 44.00 8.69 17.80
C ASP A 47 43.34 7.37 17.39
N VAL A 48 43.80 6.85 16.24
CA VAL A 48 43.53 5.49 15.79
C VAL A 48 44.24 4.50 16.72
N GLY A 49 43.64 4.24 17.88
CA GLY A 49 43.92 3.05 18.65
C GLY A 49 43.47 1.85 17.82
N ALA A 50 44.43 1.06 17.34
CA ALA A 50 44.15 -0.13 16.55
C ALA A 50 43.30 -1.12 17.37
N ARG A 51 41.99 -1.12 17.13
CA ARG A 51 41.13 -2.22 17.55
C ARG A 51 41.64 -3.48 16.84
N SER A 52 41.98 -4.50 17.62
CA SER A 52 42.03 -5.86 17.09
C SER A 52 40.73 -6.13 16.34
N GLN A 53 40.82 -6.86 15.23
CA GLN A 53 39.64 -7.40 14.58
C GLN A 53 38.81 -8.15 15.63
N THR A 54 37.59 -7.67 15.86
CA THR A 54 36.59 -8.41 16.63
C THR A 54 36.34 -9.74 15.94
N GLU A 55 36.00 -10.78 16.72
CA GLU A 55 35.58 -12.05 16.15
C GLU A 55 34.39 -11.82 15.20
N PRO A 56 34.24 -12.64 14.15
CA PRO A 56 33.04 -12.60 13.31
C PRO A 56 31.78 -12.74 14.16
N PRO A 57 30.64 -12.15 13.76
CA PRO A 57 29.36 -12.48 14.38
C PRO A 57 29.12 -13.99 14.33
N PRO A 58 28.31 -14.57 15.22
CA PRO A 58 28.15 -16.03 15.35
C PRO A 58 27.50 -16.73 14.14
N GLY A 59 27.10 -15.99 13.10
CA GLY A 59 26.74 -16.54 11.79
C GLY A 59 27.96 -17.09 11.05
N GLY A 60 27.90 -18.35 10.63
CA GLY A 60 28.86 -18.88 9.65
C GLY A 60 28.72 -18.19 8.28
N ALA A 61 29.72 -18.33 7.41
CA ALA A 61 29.78 -17.64 6.11
C ALA A 61 28.44 -17.65 5.32
N PRO A 62 28.10 -16.55 4.61
CA PRO A 62 26.83 -16.41 3.87
C PRO A 62 26.56 -17.54 2.88
N LYS A 63 25.28 -17.91 2.73
CA LYS A 63 24.83 -19.00 1.84
C LYS A 63 23.48 -18.70 1.22
N ALA A 64 23.10 -19.45 0.19
CA ALA A 64 21.74 -19.44 -0.34
C ALA A 64 20.73 -19.84 0.76
N PHE A 65 19.57 -19.17 0.75
CA PHE A 65 18.46 -19.37 1.70
C PHE A 65 18.11 -20.85 1.92
N SER A 66 18.08 -21.63 0.83
CA SER A 66 17.76 -23.06 0.81
C SER A 66 18.68 -23.96 1.64
N THR A 67 19.84 -23.45 2.08
CA THR A 67 20.77 -24.19 2.96
C THR A 67 20.45 -24.08 4.45
N PHE A 68 19.58 -23.14 4.84
CA PHE A 68 19.17 -22.90 6.22
C PHE A 68 17.78 -23.45 6.57
N ILE A 69 17.02 -23.95 5.58
CA ILE A 69 15.67 -24.51 5.75
C ILE A 69 15.73 -25.78 6.64
N ASP A 70 15.24 -25.68 7.87
CA ASP A 70 15.31 -26.72 8.90
C ASP A 70 13.95 -27.17 9.47
N ARG A 71 12.85 -26.45 9.22
CA ARG A 71 11.51 -26.76 9.73
C ARG A 71 10.53 -27.18 8.65
N ALA A 72 9.63 -28.10 8.99
CA ALA A 72 8.46 -28.44 8.19
C ALA A 72 7.22 -27.77 8.80
N GLY A 73 6.63 -26.82 8.07
CA GLY A 73 5.43 -26.06 8.41
C GLY A 73 4.29 -26.24 7.41
N ILE A 74 4.52 -27.02 6.35
CA ILE A 74 3.54 -27.40 5.33
C ILE A 74 3.41 -28.93 5.34
N SER A 75 2.18 -29.45 5.46
CA SER A 75 1.94 -30.90 5.39
C SER A 75 0.73 -31.26 4.52
N PRO A 76 0.69 -32.49 3.97
CA PRO A 76 -0.52 -33.01 3.34
C PRO A 76 -1.67 -33.13 4.33
N ASP A 77 -2.87 -32.84 3.85
CA ASP A 77 -4.15 -33.12 4.51
C ASP A 77 -4.20 -34.55 5.06
N GLY A 78 -4.63 -34.70 6.31
CA GLY A 78 -4.65 -35.99 7.01
C GLY A 78 -3.28 -36.54 7.40
N ALA A 79 -2.19 -35.82 7.13
CA ALA A 79 -0.82 -36.13 7.54
C ALA A 79 -0.20 -35.03 8.43
N ALA A 80 -1.04 -34.24 9.12
CA ALA A 80 -0.65 -33.08 9.94
C ALA A 80 0.55 -33.35 10.88
N ALA A 81 0.62 -34.53 11.50
CA ALA A 81 1.76 -34.97 12.33
C ALA A 81 3.11 -35.18 11.57
N SER A 82 3.30 -34.52 10.43
CA SER A 82 4.56 -34.42 9.69
C SER A 82 5.02 -32.97 9.46
N ALA A 83 4.31 -31.97 10.02
CA ALA A 83 4.74 -30.58 10.13
C ALA A 83 4.22 -29.99 11.44
N ASP A 84 4.84 -28.91 11.92
CA ASP A 84 4.38 -28.13 13.07
C ASP A 84 4.88 -26.69 12.93
N LEU A 85 3.95 -25.75 12.75
CA LEU A 85 4.25 -24.33 12.57
C LEU A 85 4.12 -23.56 13.89
N ASP A 86 3.09 -23.85 14.70
CA ASP A 86 2.75 -23.10 15.91
C ASP A 86 3.21 -23.77 17.22
N GLY A 87 3.84 -24.94 17.15
CA GLY A 87 4.22 -25.75 18.31
C GLY A 87 3.03 -26.49 18.94
N SER A 88 1.86 -26.47 18.29
CA SER A 88 0.63 -27.16 18.70
C SER A 88 0.26 -28.29 17.74
N GLY A 89 1.08 -28.56 16.71
CA GLY A 89 0.81 -29.58 15.69
C GLY A 89 -0.16 -29.12 14.60
N ASN A 90 -0.27 -27.80 14.38
CA ASN A 90 -0.97 -27.22 13.23
C ASN A 90 0.04 -26.82 12.14
N SER A 91 -0.38 -26.86 10.88
CA SER A 91 0.47 -26.50 9.74
C SER A 91 -0.33 -25.82 8.62
N LEU A 92 0.37 -25.25 7.64
CA LEU A 92 -0.25 -24.91 6.36
C LEU A 92 -0.64 -26.21 5.61
N SER A 93 -1.73 -26.18 4.85
CA SER A 93 -2.13 -27.30 4.00
C SER A 93 -1.37 -27.26 2.66
N ALA A 94 -0.69 -28.37 2.35
CA ALA A 94 -0.07 -28.58 1.05
C ALA A 94 -1.09 -28.58 -0.11
N ARG A 95 -2.37 -28.91 0.17
CA ARG A 95 -3.45 -28.90 -0.80
C ARG A 95 -3.94 -27.48 -1.07
N THR A 96 -4.25 -26.69 -0.04
CA THR A 96 -4.80 -25.34 -0.26
C THR A 96 -3.79 -24.40 -0.92
N LEU A 97 -2.50 -24.57 -0.65
CA LEU A 97 -1.42 -23.90 -1.40
C LEU A 97 -1.44 -24.27 -2.90
N ALA A 98 -1.49 -25.56 -3.24
CA ALA A 98 -1.55 -26.00 -4.64
C ALA A 98 -2.87 -25.57 -5.33
N GLU A 99 -3.99 -25.60 -4.60
CA GLU A 99 -5.29 -25.09 -5.04
C GLU A 99 -5.31 -23.57 -5.28
N ALA A 100 -4.45 -22.82 -4.60
CA ALA A 100 -4.17 -21.39 -4.79
C ALA A 100 -3.13 -21.12 -5.92
N GLY A 101 -2.60 -22.16 -6.56
CA GLY A 101 -1.55 -22.06 -7.60
C GLY A 101 -0.13 -21.94 -7.04
N TRP A 102 0.05 -21.94 -5.73
CA TRP A 102 1.35 -21.91 -5.06
C TRP A 102 1.89 -23.35 -4.98
N VAL A 103 2.69 -23.76 -5.96
CA VAL A 103 3.14 -25.16 -6.11
C VAL A 103 4.53 -25.43 -5.51
N PRO A 104 4.86 -26.68 -5.10
CA PRO A 104 6.14 -27.00 -4.48
C PRO A 104 7.32 -26.70 -5.41
N GLY A 105 8.19 -25.77 -5.03
CA GLY A 105 9.32 -25.37 -5.86
C GLY A 105 8.93 -24.61 -7.12
N GLY A 106 7.72 -24.01 -7.17
CA GLY A 106 7.36 -22.99 -8.15
C GLY A 106 7.83 -21.59 -7.74
N ASP A 107 7.41 -20.58 -8.49
CA ASP A 107 7.75 -19.18 -8.28
C ASP A 107 6.46 -18.34 -8.11
N VAL A 108 6.49 -17.32 -7.26
CA VAL A 108 5.40 -16.34 -7.14
C VAL A 108 5.99 -14.94 -7.01
N VAL A 109 5.42 -13.96 -7.71
CA VAL A 109 5.81 -12.55 -7.54
C VAL A 109 4.84 -11.89 -6.55
N LEU A 110 5.39 -11.27 -5.51
CA LEU A 110 4.66 -10.56 -4.47
C LEU A 110 5.42 -9.25 -4.17
N LEU A 111 4.70 -8.12 -4.08
CA LEU A 111 5.34 -6.81 -3.86
C LEU A 111 6.44 -6.48 -4.88
N GLY A 112 6.28 -6.90 -6.15
CA GLY A 112 7.30 -6.81 -7.21
C GLY A 112 8.52 -7.73 -7.03
N THR A 113 8.61 -8.47 -5.92
CA THR A 113 9.73 -9.38 -5.63
C THR A 113 9.40 -10.80 -6.08
N PRO A 114 10.25 -11.48 -6.88
CA PRO A 114 10.13 -12.90 -7.15
C PRO A 114 10.53 -13.73 -5.93
N PHE A 115 9.69 -14.69 -5.55
CA PHE A 115 9.94 -15.62 -4.45
C PHE A 115 9.94 -17.06 -4.96
N ARG A 116 11.04 -17.78 -4.72
CA ARG A 116 11.08 -19.23 -4.92
C ARG A 116 10.31 -19.90 -3.79
N LEU A 117 9.21 -20.57 -4.10
CA LEU A 117 8.47 -21.36 -3.11
C LEU A 117 9.29 -22.58 -2.67
N PRO A 118 9.19 -23.01 -1.41
CA PRO A 118 9.88 -24.21 -0.96
C PRO A 118 9.38 -25.44 -1.72
N ALA A 119 10.27 -26.42 -1.96
CA ALA A 119 9.93 -27.69 -2.62
C ALA A 119 9.28 -28.68 -1.63
N TYR A 120 8.24 -28.21 -0.93
CA TYR A 120 7.62 -28.87 0.22
C TYR A 120 7.02 -30.25 -0.11
N SER A 121 7.12 -31.17 0.85
CA SER A 121 6.53 -32.51 0.78
C SER A 121 6.45 -33.10 2.19
N ARG A 122 5.74 -34.23 2.36
CA ARG A 122 5.46 -34.82 3.68
C ARG A 122 6.72 -35.00 4.55
N GLY A 123 6.86 -34.21 5.61
CA GLY A 123 7.99 -34.29 6.54
C GLY A 123 9.32 -33.77 5.99
N ARG A 124 9.33 -33.09 4.84
CA ARG A 124 10.49 -32.39 4.32
C ARG A 124 10.46 -30.94 4.82
N PRO A 125 11.60 -30.40 5.34
CA PRO A 125 11.70 -28.98 5.64
C PRO A 125 11.33 -28.06 4.47
N ASP A 126 10.61 -27.00 4.79
CA ASP A 126 10.00 -26.02 3.89
C ASP A 126 10.16 -24.56 4.35
N HIS A 127 10.53 -24.30 5.60
CA HIS A 127 10.87 -22.96 6.09
C HIS A 127 12.01 -23.01 7.13
N LEU A 128 12.42 -21.82 7.58
CA LEU A 128 13.32 -21.65 8.74
C LEU A 128 12.70 -20.70 9.77
N LEU A 129 13.22 -20.74 10.99
CA LEU A 129 12.98 -19.72 12.01
C LEU A 129 14.08 -18.65 11.91
N ALA A 130 13.71 -17.38 11.80
CA ALA A 130 14.68 -16.28 11.70
C ALA A 130 15.44 -16.10 13.02
N ASP A 131 16.77 -16.16 12.95
CA ASP A 131 17.71 -16.13 14.08
C ASP A 131 19.11 -15.64 13.64
N GLY A 132 19.16 -14.56 12.83
CA GLY A 132 20.43 -13.97 12.39
C GLY A 132 21.21 -14.76 11.33
N GLN A 133 20.54 -15.58 10.51
CA GLN A 133 21.23 -16.33 9.43
C GLN A 133 21.66 -15.38 8.28
N PRO A 134 22.90 -15.44 7.79
CA PRO A 134 23.35 -14.65 6.65
C PRO A 134 22.99 -15.32 5.32
N VAL A 135 22.04 -14.72 4.60
CA VAL A 135 21.45 -15.23 3.35
C VAL A 135 21.91 -14.38 2.16
N VAL A 136 22.49 -15.00 1.14
CA VAL A 136 22.76 -14.32 -0.14
C VAL A 136 21.51 -14.31 -1.02
N LEU A 137 21.36 -13.25 -1.81
CA LEU A 137 20.28 -13.07 -2.79
C LEU A 137 20.73 -13.60 -4.18
N GLU A 138 19.77 -13.75 -5.10
CA GLU A 138 20.08 -14.07 -6.51
C GLU A 138 20.41 -12.79 -7.32
N ASP A 139 19.61 -11.73 -7.14
CA ASP A 139 19.92 -10.36 -7.58
C ASP A 139 20.60 -9.59 -6.43
N THR A 140 21.77 -9.00 -6.68
CA THR A 140 22.49 -8.16 -5.69
C THR A 140 22.13 -6.68 -5.77
N ARG A 141 21.70 -6.18 -6.93
CA ARG A 141 21.28 -4.78 -7.13
C ARG A 141 19.76 -4.69 -7.15
N VAL A 142 19.19 -4.23 -6.04
CA VAL A 142 17.75 -4.31 -5.77
C VAL A 142 17.26 -2.99 -5.15
N HIS A 143 16.00 -2.63 -5.36
CA HIS A 143 15.36 -1.51 -4.66
C HIS A 143 14.93 -1.90 -3.23
N SER A 144 14.70 -3.19 -3.00
CA SER A 144 14.24 -3.71 -1.71
C SER A 144 14.47 -5.23 -1.60
N VAL A 145 14.69 -5.71 -0.38
CA VAL A 145 14.69 -7.13 -0.04
C VAL A 145 13.28 -7.54 0.40
N GLY A 146 12.72 -8.54 -0.27
CA GLY A 146 11.43 -9.12 0.08
C GLY A 146 11.55 -10.37 0.96
N PHE A 147 10.58 -10.56 1.85
CA PHE A 147 10.43 -11.73 2.71
C PHE A 147 9.03 -12.33 2.55
N LEU A 148 8.95 -13.63 2.23
CA LEU A 148 7.71 -14.40 2.33
C LEU A 148 7.70 -15.08 3.70
N VAL A 149 6.80 -14.64 4.58
CA VAL A 149 6.95 -14.80 6.02
C VAL A 149 5.60 -14.92 6.74
N THR A 150 5.57 -15.51 7.94
CA THR A 150 4.42 -15.40 8.86
C THR A 150 4.84 -15.50 10.32
N GLY A 151 4.06 -14.93 11.23
CA GLY A 151 4.32 -14.94 12.67
C GLY A 151 3.55 -16.05 13.39
N SER A 152 4.17 -16.71 14.36
CA SER A 152 3.46 -17.55 15.34
C SER A 152 3.95 -17.28 16.77
N ARG A 153 3.15 -17.67 17.76
CA ARG A 153 3.41 -17.41 19.19
C ARG A 153 3.05 -18.63 20.02
N ILE A 154 4.01 -19.15 20.78
CA ILE A 154 3.83 -20.34 21.63
C ILE A 154 2.89 -19.98 22.78
N GLY A 155 1.67 -20.55 22.75
CA GLY A 155 0.58 -20.21 23.67
C GLY A 155 -0.50 -19.30 23.09
N GLY A 156 -0.35 -18.83 21.85
CA GLY A 156 -1.29 -17.96 21.15
C GLY A 156 -1.07 -16.47 21.42
N GLY A 157 -1.91 -15.63 20.78
CA GLY A 157 -1.87 -14.17 20.88
C GLY A 157 -1.61 -13.53 19.52
N GLY A 158 -2.42 -12.52 19.18
CA GLY A 158 -2.41 -11.90 17.85
C GLY A 158 -1.41 -10.77 17.62
N ASP A 159 -0.64 -10.36 18.64
CA ASP A 159 0.38 -9.31 18.51
C ASP A 159 1.44 -9.70 17.46
N ASP A 160 1.88 -8.73 16.65
CA ASP A 160 2.93 -8.92 15.65
C ASP A 160 4.22 -9.52 16.24
N VAL A 161 4.94 -10.26 15.40
CA VAL A 161 6.28 -10.75 15.68
C VAL A 161 7.28 -9.74 15.12
N LEU A 162 7.94 -9.02 16.02
CA LEU A 162 9.03 -8.09 15.71
C LEU A 162 10.38 -8.81 15.72
N GLY A 163 11.25 -8.47 14.78
CA GLY A 163 12.66 -8.85 14.80
C GLY A 163 13.56 -7.84 14.08
N THR A 164 14.83 -7.77 14.47
CA THR A 164 15.83 -6.85 13.87
C THR A 164 16.86 -7.63 13.06
N GLY A 165 17.10 -7.23 11.81
CA GLY A 165 18.12 -7.79 10.92
C GLY A 165 19.02 -6.71 10.34
N THR A 166 19.97 -7.11 9.49
CA THR A 166 20.96 -6.18 8.89
C THR A 166 21.19 -6.52 7.42
N ILE A 167 21.13 -5.53 6.55
CA ILE A 167 21.57 -5.61 5.15
C ILE A 167 23.08 -5.33 5.10
N VAL A 168 23.86 -6.21 4.49
CA VAL A 168 25.31 -6.05 4.32
C VAL A 168 25.63 -5.81 2.85
N TYR A 169 26.26 -4.68 2.55
CA TYR A 169 26.63 -4.28 1.20
C TYR A 169 28.04 -4.75 0.83
N ALA A 170 28.30 -4.92 -0.47
CA ALA A 170 29.58 -5.39 -1.02
C ALA A 170 30.76 -4.42 -0.79
N ASP A 171 30.50 -3.18 -0.35
CA ASP A 171 31.53 -2.23 0.10
C ASP A 171 31.90 -2.38 1.60
N GLY A 172 31.22 -3.28 2.33
CA GLY A 172 31.39 -3.50 3.77
C GLY A 172 30.61 -2.50 4.64
N THR A 173 29.67 -1.74 4.08
CA THR A 173 28.69 -0.96 4.85
C THR A 173 27.48 -1.82 5.24
N GLU A 174 26.80 -1.41 6.31
CA GLU A 174 25.69 -2.13 6.93
C GLU A 174 24.49 -1.19 7.10
N GLN A 175 23.27 -1.73 6.97
CA GLN A 175 22.01 -1.04 7.26
C GLN A 175 21.12 -1.96 8.10
N ASP A 176 20.88 -1.61 9.35
CA ASP A 176 19.92 -2.32 10.20
C ASP A 176 18.48 -2.06 9.74
N TYR A 177 17.60 -3.05 9.97
CA TYR A 177 16.17 -2.96 9.69
C TYR A 177 15.34 -3.70 10.74
N THR A 178 14.10 -3.28 10.91
CA THR A 178 13.09 -3.99 11.72
C THR A 178 12.07 -4.63 10.78
N LEU A 179 11.59 -5.83 11.12
CA LEU A 179 10.51 -6.50 10.39
C LEU A 179 9.34 -6.80 11.34
N SER A 180 8.17 -6.23 11.05
CA SER A 180 6.91 -6.56 11.74
C SER A 180 6.11 -7.56 10.93
N VAL A 181 5.81 -8.72 11.52
CA VAL A 181 5.11 -9.81 10.86
C VAL A 181 3.88 -10.24 11.68
N PRO A 182 2.66 -10.06 11.15
CA PRO A 182 1.45 -10.42 11.89
C PRO A 182 1.31 -11.92 12.13
N HIS A 183 0.53 -12.24 13.16
CA HIS A 183 0.27 -13.62 13.54
C HIS A 183 -0.59 -14.35 12.49
N TRP A 184 -0.18 -15.54 12.08
CA TRP A 184 -0.76 -16.27 10.95
C TRP A 184 -2.28 -16.52 11.04
N THR A 185 -2.83 -16.68 12.24
CA THR A 185 -4.28 -16.90 12.45
C THR A 185 -5.05 -15.64 12.82
N GLU A 186 -4.40 -14.71 13.54
CA GLU A 186 -5.08 -13.57 14.19
C GLU A 186 -4.86 -12.23 13.45
N GLY A 187 -3.81 -12.10 12.64
CA GLY A 187 -3.46 -10.88 11.91
C GLY A 187 -4.48 -10.47 10.81
N PRO A 188 -4.37 -9.23 10.29
CA PRO A 188 -5.27 -8.70 9.27
C PRO A 188 -5.16 -9.53 7.98
N ALA A 189 -6.30 -9.86 7.35
CA ALA A 189 -6.32 -10.46 6.02
C ALA A 189 -6.17 -9.40 4.90
N GLY A 190 -6.42 -8.12 5.19
CA GLY A 190 -6.22 -7.01 4.24
C GLY A 190 -4.78 -6.75 3.80
N ASP A 191 -3.85 -7.32 4.55
CA ASP A 191 -2.39 -7.21 4.42
C ASP A 191 -1.74 -8.59 4.10
N ALA A 192 -2.53 -9.67 4.11
CA ALA A 192 -2.03 -11.00 3.77
C ALA A 192 -1.73 -11.11 2.26
N ALA A 193 -0.57 -11.69 1.94
CA ALA A 193 -0.23 -12.07 0.57
C ALA A 193 -1.08 -13.27 0.10
N LEU A 194 -1.41 -14.19 1.02
CA LEU A 194 -2.38 -15.26 0.78
C LEU A 194 -3.11 -15.62 2.08
N THR A 195 -4.43 -15.76 2.01
CA THR A 195 -5.25 -16.36 3.08
C THR A 195 -5.72 -17.74 2.64
N LEU A 196 -5.31 -18.79 3.37
CA LEU A 196 -5.79 -20.15 3.19
C LEU A 196 -7.00 -20.41 4.09
N PRO A 197 -7.99 -21.22 3.67
CA PRO A 197 -9.27 -21.35 4.37
C PRO A 197 -9.22 -22.04 5.74
N TYR A 198 -8.15 -22.77 6.06
CA TYR A 198 -7.97 -23.44 7.36
C TYR A 198 -6.49 -23.78 7.65
N ALA A 199 -6.14 -23.92 8.93
CA ALA A 199 -4.95 -24.65 9.37
C ALA A 199 -5.15 -26.17 9.23
N ASN A 200 -4.20 -26.89 8.62
CA ASN A 200 -4.18 -28.35 8.64
C ASN A 200 -3.83 -28.84 10.05
N SER A 201 -4.61 -29.74 10.63
CA SER A 201 -4.44 -30.18 12.02
C SER A 201 -4.67 -31.69 12.18
N SER A 202 -4.19 -32.25 13.29
CA SER A 202 -4.51 -33.63 13.67
C SER A 202 -5.97 -33.83 14.12
N SER A 203 -6.68 -32.75 14.45
CA SER A 203 -8.06 -32.77 14.96
C SER A 203 -9.13 -32.68 13.86
N ALA A 204 -8.81 -32.00 12.76
CA ALA A 204 -9.67 -31.77 11.62
C ALA A 204 -8.83 -31.44 10.37
N ILE A 205 -9.22 -32.01 9.23
CA ILE A 205 -8.58 -31.78 7.92
C ILE A 205 -9.11 -30.51 7.25
N GLU A 206 -10.37 -30.16 7.50
CA GLU A 206 -11.00 -28.90 7.09
C GLU A 206 -11.85 -28.39 8.27
N ASN A 207 -12.09 -27.07 8.34
CA ASN A 207 -12.92 -26.45 9.39
C ASN A 207 -12.44 -26.77 10.84
N GLY A 208 -11.13 -26.88 11.04
CA GLY A 208 -10.53 -27.01 12.36
C GLY A 208 -10.71 -25.76 13.23
N PRO A 209 -10.57 -25.87 14.56
CA PRO A 209 -10.86 -24.78 15.51
C PRO A 209 -10.00 -23.54 15.30
N THR A 210 -8.84 -23.69 14.67
CA THR A 210 -7.86 -22.64 14.34
C THR A 210 -8.36 -21.66 13.27
N GLY A 211 -9.31 -22.07 12.41
CA GLY A 211 -9.81 -21.22 11.32
C GLY A 211 -8.77 -20.91 10.23
N PRO A 212 -9.01 -19.87 9.40
CA PRO A 212 -8.13 -19.45 8.30
C PRO A 212 -6.73 -19.05 8.73
N VAL A 213 -5.75 -19.24 7.84
CA VAL A 213 -4.32 -18.99 8.10
C VAL A 213 -3.68 -18.19 6.97
N ARG A 214 -2.70 -17.34 7.31
CA ARG A 214 -2.16 -16.32 6.41
C ARG A 214 -0.65 -16.44 6.21
N LEU A 215 -0.23 -16.14 4.99
CA LEU A 215 1.14 -15.82 4.63
C LEU A 215 1.21 -14.33 4.28
N TYR A 216 2.27 -13.67 4.74
CA TYR A 216 2.53 -12.25 4.52
C TYR A 216 3.72 -12.08 3.58
N ALA A 217 3.68 -11.02 2.78
CA ALA A 217 4.85 -10.49 2.12
C ALA A 217 5.28 -9.22 2.88
N ARG A 218 6.58 -9.07 3.08
CA ARG A 218 7.19 -7.84 3.60
C ARG A 218 8.32 -7.40 2.69
N SER A 219 8.53 -6.10 2.60
CA SER A 219 9.61 -5.48 1.84
C SER A 219 10.42 -4.57 2.74
N VAL A 220 11.75 -4.65 2.65
CA VAL A 220 12.70 -3.78 3.34
C VAL A 220 13.46 -2.98 2.28
N PRO A 221 13.40 -1.64 2.29
CA PRO A 221 14.13 -0.80 1.33
C PRO A 221 15.65 -0.90 1.53
N VAL A 222 16.40 -0.78 0.45
CA VAL A 222 17.87 -0.73 0.46
C VAL A 222 18.36 0.40 -0.46
N ASP A 223 19.62 0.81 -0.32
CA ASP A 223 20.26 1.77 -1.22
C ASP A 223 20.44 1.12 -2.62
N PRO A 224 19.68 1.55 -3.66
CA PRO A 224 19.67 0.87 -4.95
C PRO A 224 20.92 1.14 -5.79
N VAL A 225 21.80 2.07 -5.38
CA VAL A 225 23.09 2.27 -6.06
C VAL A 225 24.21 1.39 -5.48
N ARG A 226 23.92 0.60 -4.43
CA ARG A 226 24.84 -0.40 -3.87
C ARG A 226 24.42 -1.81 -4.28
N GLU A 227 25.38 -2.73 -4.18
CA GLU A 227 25.14 -4.16 -4.35
C GLU A 227 25.13 -4.82 -2.97
N VAL A 228 24.06 -5.54 -2.66
CA VAL A 228 23.89 -6.33 -1.44
C VAL A 228 24.77 -7.58 -1.55
N ASP A 229 25.65 -7.83 -0.58
CA ASP A 229 26.43 -9.06 -0.46
C ASP A 229 25.58 -10.16 0.21
N HIS A 230 24.96 -9.84 1.35
CA HIS A 230 24.01 -10.71 2.02
C HIS A 230 23.06 -9.96 2.97
N VAL A 231 22.03 -10.67 3.40
CA VAL A 231 21.01 -10.24 4.35
C VAL A 231 21.10 -11.09 5.61
N VAL A 232 21.36 -10.46 6.75
CA VAL A 232 21.27 -11.11 8.07
C VAL A 232 19.79 -11.11 8.48
N LEU A 233 19.17 -12.29 8.49
CA LEU A 233 17.74 -12.44 8.77
C LEU A 233 17.38 -11.96 10.20
N PRO A 234 16.14 -11.51 10.45
CA PRO A 234 15.78 -10.90 11.72
C PRO A 234 16.01 -11.81 12.94
N GLN A 235 16.56 -11.26 14.01
CA GLN A 235 16.56 -11.89 15.33
C GLN A 235 15.30 -11.50 16.10
N VAL A 236 14.53 -12.50 16.53
CA VAL A 236 13.32 -12.30 17.35
C VAL A 236 13.69 -12.38 18.83
N ALA A 237 13.71 -11.24 19.51
CA ALA A 237 14.16 -11.16 20.91
C ALA A 237 13.19 -11.77 21.94
N GLU A 238 11.96 -12.09 21.54
CA GLU A 238 10.92 -12.61 22.45
C GLU A 238 10.84 -14.14 22.44
N GLU A 239 11.11 -14.79 23.58
CA GLU A 239 11.18 -16.25 23.71
C GLU A 239 9.91 -17.00 23.24
N SER A 240 8.72 -16.37 23.27
CA SER A 240 7.46 -16.98 22.80
C SER A 240 7.24 -16.89 21.28
N ALA A 241 7.82 -15.89 20.63
CA ALA A 241 7.46 -15.47 19.28
C ALA A 241 8.36 -16.09 18.20
N ARG A 242 7.80 -16.40 17.05
CA ARG A 242 8.48 -17.12 15.96
C ARG A 242 8.19 -16.46 14.62
N MET A 243 9.24 -16.11 13.90
CA MET A 243 9.17 -15.56 12.55
C MET A 243 9.56 -16.66 11.56
N HIS A 244 8.58 -17.17 10.82
CA HIS A 244 8.73 -18.29 9.89
C HIS A 244 8.98 -17.75 8.49
N VAL A 245 10.22 -17.84 8.00
CA VAL A 245 10.59 -17.37 6.66
C VAL A 245 10.57 -18.55 5.70
N PHE A 246 9.76 -18.45 4.65
CA PHE A 246 9.58 -19.47 3.61
C PHE A 246 10.38 -19.18 2.34
N SER A 247 10.67 -17.90 2.08
CA SER A 247 11.49 -17.44 0.96
C SER A 247 11.99 -16.01 1.19
N VAL A 248 13.12 -15.66 0.57
CA VAL A 248 13.70 -14.32 0.57
C VAL A 248 14.13 -14.02 -0.86
N GLY A 249 13.87 -12.80 -1.34
CA GLY A 249 14.16 -12.38 -2.71
C GLY A 249 14.50 -10.90 -2.80
N GLY A 250 14.88 -10.44 -3.98
CA GLY A 250 15.20 -9.05 -4.26
C GLY A 250 14.28 -8.45 -5.33
N ARG A 251 13.76 -7.25 -5.11
CA ARG A 251 13.08 -6.48 -6.17
C ARG A 251 14.15 -5.80 -7.02
N SER A 252 14.52 -6.42 -8.15
CA SER A 252 15.60 -5.99 -9.03
C SER A 252 15.57 -4.48 -9.35
N ALA A 253 16.73 -3.85 -9.32
CA ALA A 253 16.98 -2.46 -9.76
C ALA A 253 17.85 -2.45 -11.03
N GLY A 254 17.62 -3.41 -11.93
CA GLY A 254 18.35 -3.56 -13.20
C GLY A 254 17.81 -2.74 -14.38
N GLU A 255 16.60 -2.20 -14.26
CA GLU A 255 15.94 -1.37 -15.29
C GLU A 255 15.12 -0.25 -14.59
N ASP A 256 15.33 1.02 -14.99
CA ASP A 256 14.66 2.19 -14.40
C ASP A 256 13.23 2.36 -14.95
N TRP A 257 12.32 1.51 -14.46
CA TRP A 257 10.89 1.60 -14.77
C TRP A 257 10.21 2.76 -14.04
N THR A 258 9.16 3.31 -14.65
CA THR A 258 8.30 4.35 -14.08
C THR A 258 6.83 4.01 -14.34
N GLY A 259 5.99 3.99 -13.30
CA GLY A 259 4.55 3.83 -13.47
C GLY A 259 3.95 5.03 -14.21
N THR A 260 3.27 4.81 -15.34
CA THR A 260 2.54 5.85 -16.08
C THR A 260 1.02 5.81 -15.83
N TRP A 261 0.49 4.66 -15.41
CA TRP A 261 -0.87 4.53 -14.93
C TRP A 261 -0.94 3.42 -13.87
N ALA A 262 -1.80 3.59 -12.88
CA ALA A 262 -2.14 2.54 -11.92
C ALA A 262 -3.51 2.81 -11.27
N ARG A 263 -4.10 1.77 -10.68
CA ARG A 263 -5.26 1.83 -9.77
C ARG A 263 -5.12 0.77 -8.68
N ALA A 264 -5.55 1.11 -7.46
CA ALA A 264 -5.50 0.20 -6.31
C ALA A 264 -6.64 -0.83 -6.36
N THR A 265 -6.35 -2.09 -5.99
CA THR A 265 -7.40 -3.10 -5.76
C THR A 265 -8.24 -2.73 -4.54
N SER A 266 -9.52 -2.46 -4.76
CA SER A 266 -10.47 -2.04 -3.72
C SER A 266 -11.20 -3.21 -3.04
N GLY A 267 -11.15 -4.41 -3.63
CA GLY A 267 -11.63 -5.65 -3.02
C GLY A 267 -11.75 -6.80 -4.03
N TYR A 268 -12.02 -8.00 -3.53
CA TYR A 268 -12.43 -9.16 -4.33
C TYR A 268 -13.96 -9.18 -4.42
N MET A 269 -14.53 -9.03 -5.61
CA MET A 269 -15.98 -8.89 -5.81
C MET A 269 -16.55 -9.98 -6.72
N GLU A 270 -17.86 -10.23 -6.62
CA GLU A 270 -18.59 -11.01 -7.62
C GLU A 270 -18.60 -10.25 -8.95
N VAL A 271 -18.28 -10.94 -10.05
CA VAL A 271 -18.16 -10.37 -11.40
C VAL A 271 -18.68 -11.35 -12.46
N GLY A 272 -19.05 -10.83 -13.63
CA GLY A 272 -19.38 -11.66 -14.77
C GLY A 272 -20.73 -12.39 -14.64
N PRO A 273 -20.82 -13.72 -14.87
CA PRO A 273 -19.72 -14.63 -15.19
C PRO A 273 -19.04 -14.26 -16.51
N TRP A 274 -17.70 -14.28 -16.51
CA TRP A 274 -16.89 -14.20 -17.71
C TRP A 274 -16.45 -15.61 -18.07
N GLU A 275 -16.77 -16.06 -19.27
CA GLU A 275 -16.54 -17.45 -19.71
C GLU A 275 -16.14 -17.43 -21.19
N ASP A 276 -14.91 -17.85 -21.49
CA ASP A 276 -14.25 -17.75 -22.80
C ASP A 276 -14.51 -16.42 -23.56
N GLN A 277 -14.00 -15.32 -23.00
CA GLN A 277 -14.23 -13.97 -23.53
C GLN A 277 -13.10 -13.01 -23.24
N THR A 278 -13.11 -11.85 -23.90
CA THR A 278 -12.07 -10.82 -23.77
C THR A 278 -12.59 -9.58 -23.05
N LEU A 279 -11.88 -9.15 -22.01
CA LEU A 279 -12.04 -7.84 -21.38
C LEU A 279 -11.13 -6.84 -22.11
N ARG A 280 -11.57 -5.58 -22.26
CA ARG A 280 -10.79 -4.51 -22.89
C ARG A 280 -10.89 -3.24 -22.05
N LEU A 281 -9.77 -2.92 -21.39
CA LEU A 281 -9.66 -1.92 -20.34
C LEU A 281 -9.00 -0.66 -20.91
N ALA A 282 -9.69 0.47 -20.83
CA ALA A 282 -9.15 1.78 -21.19
C ALA A 282 -8.32 2.33 -20.03
N VAL A 283 -7.14 2.85 -20.36
CA VAL A 283 -6.26 3.57 -19.43
C VAL A 283 -5.59 4.73 -20.17
N ARG A 284 -5.15 5.76 -19.44
CA ARG A 284 -4.45 6.94 -20.00
C ARG A 284 -3.07 7.05 -19.38
N SER A 285 -2.03 7.20 -20.21
CA SER A 285 -0.68 7.48 -19.72
C SER A 285 -0.60 8.88 -19.11
N THR A 286 0.17 9.03 -18.03
CA THR A 286 0.45 10.34 -17.40
C THR A 286 1.84 10.85 -17.77
N THR A 287 2.81 9.95 -17.86
CA THR A 287 4.13 10.18 -18.45
C THR A 287 4.39 9.26 -19.64
N GLY A 288 5.49 9.48 -20.35
CA GLY A 288 5.82 8.75 -21.58
C GLY A 288 7.12 7.97 -21.48
N GLY A 289 7.32 7.06 -22.43
CA GLY A 289 8.55 6.28 -22.58
C GLY A 289 8.58 5.51 -23.90
N HIS A 290 9.64 4.72 -24.09
CA HIS A 290 9.93 4.03 -25.35
C HIS A 290 9.62 2.53 -25.33
N ARG A 291 9.50 1.95 -24.13
CA ARG A 291 8.97 0.61 -23.86
C ARG A 291 7.81 0.69 -22.88
N VAL A 292 6.92 -0.29 -22.96
CA VAL A 292 5.79 -0.45 -22.03
C VAL A 292 5.78 -1.88 -21.48
N ARG A 293 5.38 -2.05 -20.23
CA ARG A 293 4.90 -3.33 -19.68
C ARG A 293 3.61 -3.11 -18.87
N ILE A 294 2.80 -4.16 -18.72
CA ILE A 294 1.63 -4.15 -17.82
C ILE A 294 1.88 -5.01 -16.59
N ARG A 295 1.24 -4.64 -15.47
CA ARG A 295 1.22 -5.39 -14.22
C ARG A 295 -0.21 -5.84 -13.91
N LEU A 296 -0.38 -7.14 -13.73
CA LEU A 296 -1.64 -7.77 -13.33
C LEU A 296 -1.50 -8.37 -11.92
N ASP A 297 -2.38 -7.96 -11.00
CA ASP A 297 -2.39 -8.44 -9.61
C ASP A 297 -3.67 -9.26 -9.38
N ASN A 298 -3.56 -10.41 -8.69
CA ASN A 298 -4.69 -11.25 -8.28
C ASN A 298 -4.92 -11.18 -6.76
N THR A 299 -4.83 -9.96 -6.22
CA THR A 299 -4.94 -9.62 -4.79
C THR A 299 -6.20 -10.19 -4.13
N PHE A 300 -6.11 -10.64 -2.88
CA PHE A 300 -7.21 -11.19 -2.06
C PHE A 300 -7.91 -12.47 -2.58
N ALA A 301 -7.61 -12.93 -3.80
CA ALA A 301 -8.17 -14.15 -4.35
C ALA A 301 -7.67 -15.40 -3.61
N ASP A 302 -8.49 -16.45 -3.57
CA ASP A 302 -8.14 -17.79 -3.08
C ASP A 302 -7.76 -18.77 -4.21
N ARG A 303 -7.89 -18.33 -5.47
CA ARG A 303 -7.66 -19.14 -6.68
C ARG A 303 -6.80 -18.40 -7.71
N PRO A 304 -5.98 -19.14 -8.49
CA PRO A 304 -5.25 -18.57 -9.61
C PRO A 304 -6.21 -18.28 -10.79
N VAL A 305 -5.86 -17.30 -11.63
CA VAL A 305 -6.62 -16.95 -12.85
C VAL A 305 -5.71 -17.05 -14.07
N ARG A 306 -6.17 -17.75 -15.12
CA ARG A 306 -5.46 -17.88 -16.40
C ARG A 306 -5.85 -16.75 -17.36
N VAL A 307 -4.85 -16.20 -18.04
CA VAL A 307 -4.99 -15.25 -19.14
C VAL A 307 -4.49 -15.96 -20.41
N GLY A 308 -5.38 -16.17 -21.38
CA GLY A 308 -5.10 -16.92 -22.61
C GLY A 308 -4.42 -16.08 -23.70
N ALA A 309 -4.61 -14.77 -23.66
CA ALA A 309 -3.91 -13.80 -24.47
C ALA A 309 -4.01 -12.42 -23.80
N ALA A 310 -3.02 -11.55 -24.06
CA ALA A 310 -3.08 -10.14 -23.69
C ALA A 310 -2.59 -9.25 -24.84
N SER A 311 -3.08 -8.02 -24.91
CA SER A 311 -2.64 -7.04 -25.91
C SER A 311 -2.65 -5.60 -25.39
N LEU A 312 -1.88 -4.73 -26.05
CA LEU A 312 -1.91 -3.28 -25.88
C LEU A 312 -2.16 -2.63 -27.25
N GLY A 313 -3.16 -1.77 -27.37
CA GLY A 313 -3.38 -0.93 -28.54
C GLY A 313 -3.61 0.52 -28.17
N LEU A 314 -3.16 1.47 -29.00
CA LEU A 314 -3.51 2.89 -28.83
C LEU A 314 -5.03 3.07 -29.03
N ARG A 315 -5.73 3.83 -28.18
CA ARG A 315 -7.20 3.95 -28.19
C ARG A 315 -7.68 4.84 -29.33
N GLY A 316 -8.63 4.33 -30.12
CA GLY A 316 -9.40 5.09 -31.11
C GLY A 316 -10.74 5.57 -30.52
N GLU A 317 -11.82 5.49 -31.29
CA GLU A 317 -13.16 5.78 -30.78
C GLU A 317 -13.71 4.57 -30.00
N GLY A 318 -14.21 4.80 -28.78
CA GLY A 318 -14.84 3.77 -27.95
C GLY A 318 -13.87 2.65 -27.55
N ALA A 319 -14.04 1.48 -28.19
CA ALA A 319 -13.29 0.25 -27.99
C ALA A 319 -12.38 -0.14 -29.18
N ALA A 320 -12.36 0.67 -30.25
CA ALA A 320 -11.49 0.49 -31.41
C ALA A 320 -10.06 0.94 -31.10
N THR A 321 -9.05 0.42 -31.82
CA THR A 321 -7.65 0.85 -31.71
C THR A 321 -7.20 1.69 -32.92
N LEU A 322 -6.24 2.59 -32.69
CA LEU A 322 -5.57 3.33 -33.75
C LEU A 322 -4.53 2.42 -34.44
N GLY A 323 -4.98 1.63 -35.40
CA GLY A 323 -4.19 0.60 -36.05
C GLY A 323 -4.22 -0.72 -35.28
N SER A 324 -3.21 -1.57 -35.49
CA SER A 324 -3.14 -2.89 -34.85
C SER A 324 -2.79 -2.81 -33.37
N ALA A 325 -3.43 -3.63 -32.54
CA ALA A 325 -2.94 -3.92 -31.19
C ALA A 325 -1.65 -4.78 -31.27
N LEU A 326 -0.76 -4.58 -30.30
CA LEU A 326 0.44 -5.37 -30.10
C LEU A 326 0.12 -6.52 -29.13
N PRO A 327 0.47 -7.79 -29.44
CA PRO A 327 0.37 -8.87 -28.48
C PRO A 327 1.39 -8.65 -27.36
N LEU A 328 1.00 -9.01 -26.13
CA LEU A 328 1.87 -9.04 -24.97
C LEU A 328 2.25 -10.49 -24.65
N ALA A 329 3.45 -10.68 -24.13
CA ALA A 329 3.95 -11.97 -23.67
C ALA A 329 4.33 -11.90 -22.18
N PHE A 330 4.54 -13.05 -21.56
CA PHE A 330 4.92 -13.24 -20.17
C PHE A 330 5.97 -14.35 -20.11
N GLY A 331 7.24 -14.01 -19.90
CA GLY A 331 8.35 -14.98 -19.97
C GLY A 331 8.50 -15.62 -21.35
N GLY A 332 8.14 -14.90 -22.42
CA GLY A 332 8.09 -15.39 -23.80
C GLY A 332 6.84 -16.20 -24.18
N SER A 333 5.88 -16.40 -23.26
CA SER A 333 4.60 -17.07 -23.50
C SER A 333 3.48 -16.08 -23.79
N SER A 334 2.57 -16.38 -24.72
CA SER A 334 1.33 -15.60 -24.91
C SER A 334 0.28 -15.84 -23.83
N GLU A 335 0.36 -16.99 -23.15
CA GLU A 335 -0.49 -17.34 -22.01
C GLU A 335 0.24 -17.11 -20.68
N THR A 336 -0.50 -16.75 -19.63
CA THR A 336 0.03 -16.71 -18.25
C THR A 336 -1.03 -17.13 -17.23
N VAL A 337 -0.60 -17.39 -16.00
CA VAL A 337 -1.47 -17.66 -14.85
C VAL A 337 -1.05 -16.73 -13.72
N ILE A 338 -1.97 -15.93 -13.21
CA ILE A 338 -1.76 -15.07 -12.04
C ILE A 338 -2.08 -15.93 -10.79
N PRO A 339 -1.11 -16.25 -9.92
CA PRO A 339 -1.36 -17.05 -8.71
C PRO A 339 -2.33 -16.35 -7.77
N ALA A 340 -3.00 -17.07 -6.85
CA ALA A 340 -3.84 -16.43 -5.84
C ALA A 340 -3.01 -15.45 -4.99
N GLY A 341 -3.45 -14.19 -4.85
CA GLY A 341 -2.69 -13.12 -4.20
C GLY A 341 -1.42 -12.65 -4.94
N GLY A 342 -1.02 -13.34 -5.99
CA GLY A 342 0.20 -13.12 -6.75
C GLY A 342 0.10 -12.02 -7.80
N GLN A 343 1.24 -11.73 -8.42
CA GLN A 343 1.42 -10.69 -9.44
C GLN A 343 2.06 -11.32 -10.69
N VAL A 344 1.77 -10.78 -11.87
CA VAL A 344 2.53 -11.05 -13.10
C VAL A 344 2.78 -9.75 -13.86
N PHE A 345 3.95 -9.65 -14.48
CA PHE A 345 4.33 -8.54 -15.35
C PHE A 345 4.46 -9.08 -16.78
N SER A 346 4.01 -8.32 -17.77
CA SER A 346 4.32 -8.67 -19.17
C SER A 346 5.79 -8.43 -19.48
N ASP A 347 6.30 -9.14 -20.47
CA ASP A 347 7.55 -8.82 -21.13
C ASP A 347 7.50 -7.37 -21.69
N PRO A 348 8.62 -6.64 -21.72
CA PRO A 348 8.66 -5.29 -22.30
C PRO A 348 8.34 -5.29 -23.80
N VAL A 349 7.41 -4.44 -24.23
CA VAL A 349 7.12 -4.19 -25.65
C VAL A 349 7.67 -2.83 -26.10
N GLU A 350 8.40 -2.82 -27.21
CA GLU A 350 8.93 -1.61 -27.85
C GLU A 350 7.78 -0.81 -28.50
N ILE A 351 7.34 0.26 -27.85
CA ILE A 351 6.34 1.20 -28.37
C ILE A 351 6.58 2.59 -27.77
N LEU A 352 6.72 3.60 -28.63
CA LEU A 352 6.72 4.99 -28.19
C LEU A 352 5.32 5.34 -27.66
N LEU A 353 5.21 5.50 -26.34
CA LEU A 353 4.00 5.93 -25.65
C LEU A 353 4.22 7.36 -25.14
N PRO A 354 3.67 8.40 -25.80
CA PRO A 354 3.72 9.77 -25.28
C PRO A 354 2.93 9.92 -23.96
N PRO A 355 3.21 10.96 -23.16
CA PRO A 355 2.31 11.40 -22.09
C PRO A 355 0.88 11.64 -22.61
N HIS A 356 -0.11 11.45 -21.75
CA HIS A 356 -1.54 11.72 -22.03
C HIS A 356 -2.08 11.02 -23.29
N THR A 357 -1.59 9.82 -23.55
CA THR A 357 -2.06 8.92 -24.61
C THR A 357 -3.04 7.90 -24.01
N ASP A 358 -4.21 7.79 -24.62
CA ASP A 358 -5.19 6.76 -24.27
C ASP A 358 -4.80 5.43 -24.92
N VAL A 359 -4.83 4.34 -24.15
CA VAL A 359 -4.55 2.98 -24.62
C VAL A 359 -5.60 1.99 -24.11
N LEU A 360 -5.73 0.87 -24.82
CA LEU A 360 -6.63 -0.24 -24.54
C LEU A 360 -5.78 -1.47 -24.24
N ILE A 361 -5.86 -1.96 -23.01
CA ILE A 361 -5.27 -3.23 -22.58
C ILE A 361 -6.35 -4.31 -22.70
N SER A 362 -6.15 -5.31 -23.55
CA SER A 362 -7.10 -6.42 -23.69
C SER A 362 -6.58 -7.67 -22.99
N LEU A 363 -7.47 -8.40 -22.32
CA LEU A 363 -7.17 -9.64 -21.58
C LEU A 363 -8.21 -10.71 -21.95
N HIS A 364 -7.79 -11.82 -22.57
CA HIS A 364 -8.65 -12.99 -22.79
C HIS A 364 -8.67 -13.89 -21.56
N LEU A 365 -9.88 -14.18 -21.08
CA LEU A 365 -10.16 -15.11 -19.99
C LEU A 365 -10.76 -16.38 -20.60
N PRO A 366 -9.95 -17.43 -20.87
CA PRO A 366 -10.44 -18.70 -21.42
C PRO A 366 -11.30 -19.48 -20.42
N ASP A 367 -10.93 -19.41 -19.15
CA ASP A 367 -11.54 -20.15 -18.05
C ASP A 367 -12.60 -19.29 -17.34
N ARG A 368 -13.60 -19.92 -16.71
CA ARG A 368 -14.75 -19.22 -16.12
C ARG A 368 -14.37 -18.45 -14.86
N VAL A 369 -14.55 -17.13 -14.88
CA VAL A 369 -14.35 -16.23 -13.74
C VAL A 369 -15.69 -15.71 -13.23
N THR A 370 -15.96 -15.89 -11.93
CA THR A 370 -17.17 -15.38 -11.23
C THR A 370 -16.86 -14.44 -10.07
N ALA A 371 -15.59 -14.33 -9.68
CA ALA A 371 -15.10 -13.36 -8.71
C ALA A 371 -13.71 -12.88 -9.15
N ALA A 372 -13.38 -11.61 -8.91
CA ALA A 372 -12.09 -11.03 -9.30
C ALA A 372 -11.66 -9.91 -8.34
N PRO A 373 -10.35 -9.65 -8.21
CA PRO A 373 -9.85 -8.41 -7.66
C PRO A 373 -10.19 -7.28 -8.63
N VAL A 374 -10.87 -6.26 -8.12
CA VAL A 374 -11.26 -5.09 -8.89
C VAL A 374 -10.81 -3.80 -8.22
N HIS A 375 -10.54 -2.78 -9.03
CA HIS A 375 -10.77 -1.41 -8.66
C HIS A 375 -12.23 -1.05 -9.04
N TYR A 376 -13.08 -0.76 -8.06
CA TYR A 376 -14.54 -0.81 -8.25
C TYR A 376 -15.20 0.49 -8.76
N ALA A 377 -14.59 1.66 -8.52
CA ALA A 377 -15.25 2.95 -8.67
C ALA A 377 -14.89 3.68 -9.98
N SER A 378 -14.77 2.93 -11.08
CA SER A 378 -14.34 3.53 -12.34
C SER A 378 -15.30 4.61 -12.83
N VAL A 379 -14.71 5.74 -13.21
CA VAL A 379 -15.34 6.79 -14.04
C VAL A 379 -14.72 6.85 -15.43
N ASP A 380 -14.06 5.77 -15.88
CA ASP A 380 -13.68 5.53 -17.28
C ASP A 380 -14.43 4.30 -17.81
N THR A 381 -14.79 4.29 -19.11
CA THR A 381 -15.50 3.16 -19.73
C THR A 381 -14.53 2.04 -20.11
N ASN A 382 -14.71 0.86 -19.50
CA ASN A 382 -14.12 -0.40 -19.96
C ASN A 382 -15.17 -1.26 -20.68
N PHE A 383 -14.72 -2.24 -21.46
CA PHE A 383 -15.55 -3.02 -22.39
C PHE A 383 -15.33 -4.54 -22.24
N THR A 384 -16.28 -5.33 -22.74
CA THR A 384 -16.11 -6.79 -22.90
C THR A 384 -16.64 -7.26 -24.25
N SER A 385 -16.06 -8.34 -24.78
CA SER A 385 -16.77 -9.18 -25.74
C SER A 385 -17.88 -9.98 -25.03
N ALA A 386 -18.73 -10.67 -25.78
CA ALA A 386 -19.75 -11.54 -25.20
C ALA A 386 -19.17 -12.88 -24.70
N PRO A 387 -19.79 -13.57 -23.73
CA PRO A 387 -19.37 -14.91 -23.31
C PRO A 387 -19.30 -15.90 -24.48
N GLY A 388 -18.28 -16.75 -24.51
CA GLY A 388 -18.06 -17.74 -25.58
C GLY A 388 -17.63 -17.15 -26.93
N THR A 389 -17.01 -15.97 -26.94
CA THR A 389 -16.45 -15.35 -28.16
C THR A 389 -14.94 -15.52 -28.30
N GLY A 390 -14.27 -16.09 -27.29
CA GLY A 390 -12.84 -16.39 -27.33
C GLY A 390 -11.93 -15.16 -27.24
N ASP A 391 -10.71 -15.34 -27.76
CA ASP A 391 -9.72 -14.29 -27.88
C ASP A 391 -10.15 -13.27 -28.96
N GLN A 392 -10.35 -12.04 -28.50
CA GLN A 392 -10.61 -10.85 -29.31
C GLN A 392 -9.56 -9.76 -29.01
N THR A 393 -8.45 -10.11 -28.34
CA THR A 393 -7.45 -9.14 -27.86
C THR A 393 -6.82 -8.33 -28.99
N LEU A 394 -6.61 -8.95 -30.15
CA LEU A 394 -6.02 -8.32 -31.33
C LEU A 394 -7.03 -7.69 -32.31
N ASP A 395 -8.33 -7.74 -32.03
CA ASP A 395 -9.33 -7.02 -32.87
C ASP A 395 -9.12 -5.50 -32.79
N PRO A 396 -8.92 -4.80 -33.92
CA PRO A 396 -8.79 -3.35 -33.92
C PRO A 396 -10.12 -2.61 -34.07
N THR A 397 -11.21 -3.29 -34.42
CA THR A 397 -12.47 -2.64 -34.82
C THR A 397 -13.31 -2.17 -33.63
N GLY A 398 -13.21 -2.87 -32.49
CA GLY A 398 -14.12 -2.68 -31.35
C GLY A 398 -15.49 -3.35 -31.54
N GLU A 399 -15.82 -3.91 -32.71
CA GLU A 399 -17.13 -4.50 -32.99
C GLU A 399 -17.51 -5.69 -32.06
N PRO A 400 -16.58 -6.57 -31.64
CA PRO A 400 -16.90 -7.62 -30.66
C PRO A 400 -17.28 -7.06 -29.28
N PHE A 401 -16.83 -5.85 -28.94
CA PHE A 401 -16.82 -5.29 -27.59
C PHE A 401 -18.15 -4.60 -27.23
N THR A 402 -19.22 -5.39 -27.30
CA THR A 402 -20.62 -4.97 -27.06
C THR A 402 -20.98 -4.81 -25.58
N GLY A 403 -20.21 -5.42 -24.66
CA GLY A 403 -20.39 -5.28 -23.22
C GLY A 403 -19.64 -4.09 -22.62
N ARG A 404 -20.04 -3.68 -21.42
CA ARG A 404 -19.36 -2.65 -20.61
C ARG A 404 -19.03 -3.19 -19.22
N VAL A 405 -17.93 -2.70 -18.66
CA VAL A 405 -17.52 -2.94 -17.26
C VAL A 405 -17.14 -1.60 -16.64
N ASP A 406 -17.63 -1.32 -15.44
CA ASP A 406 -17.42 -0.07 -14.70
C ASP A 406 -16.31 -0.20 -13.64
N GLN A 407 -15.33 -1.05 -13.91
CA GLN A 407 -14.28 -1.48 -12.98
C GLN A 407 -12.99 -1.78 -13.75
N TRP A 408 -11.83 -1.78 -13.08
CA TRP A 408 -10.63 -2.45 -13.62
C TRP A 408 -10.38 -3.76 -12.85
N PRO A 409 -10.75 -4.93 -13.43
CA PRO A 409 -10.34 -6.23 -12.92
C PRO A 409 -8.88 -6.55 -13.30
N PHE A 410 -8.13 -7.13 -12.38
CA PHE A 410 -6.73 -7.60 -12.51
C PHE A 410 -5.65 -6.54 -12.85
N LEU A 411 -5.91 -5.60 -13.75
CA LEU A 411 -4.94 -4.60 -14.21
C LEU A 411 -4.61 -3.58 -13.10
N ALA A 412 -3.42 -3.71 -12.51
CA ALA A 412 -2.96 -2.90 -11.39
C ALA A 412 -1.96 -1.79 -11.79
N GLY A 413 -1.33 -1.91 -12.97
CA GLY A 413 -0.38 -0.90 -13.45
C GLY A 413 -0.03 -1.01 -14.93
N VAL A 414 0.40 0.12 -15.49
CA VAL A 414 1.11 0.23 -16.77
C VAL A 414 2.37 1.05 -16.52
N GLU A 415 3.52 0.52 -16.91
CA GLU A 415 4.85 1.02 -16.59
C GLU A 415 5.62 1.27 -17.88
N VAL A 416 6.46 2.31 -17.89
CA VAL A 416 7.32 2.72 -19.02
C VAL A 416 8.79 2.77 -18.61
N LEU A 417 9.69 2.46 -19.54
CA LEU A 417 11.13 2.56 -19.32
C LEU A 417 11.67 3.96 -19.66
N ASP A 418 12.68 4.41 -18.92
CA ASP A 418 13.30 5.75 -18.97
C ASP A 418 12.33 6.91 -18.63
N GLY A 419 11.33 6.64 -17.79
CA GLY A 419 10.48 7.69 -17.22
C GLY A 419 11.20 8.49 -16.12
N PRO A 420 10.77 9.73 -15.82
CA PRO A 420 11.43 10.60 -14.83
C PRO A 420 11.09 10.28 -13.37
N GLY A 421 10.51 9.11 -13.08
CA GLY A 421 9.93 8.77 -11.78
C GLY A 421 8.44 9.10 -11.67
N ALA A 422 7.85 8.77 -10.51
CA ALA A 422 6.41 8.80 -10.26
C ALA A 422 6.02 9.41 -8.89
N VAL A 423 4.82 9.98 -8.88
CA VAL A 423 4.08 10.48 -7.71
C VAL A 423 2.87 9.56 -7.49
N VAL A 424 2.69 9.04 -6.28
CA VAL A 424 1.47 8.30 -5.90
C VAL A 424 0.49 9.24 -5.21
N ALA A 425 -0.78 9.24 -5.63
CA ALA A 425 -1.89 9.90 -4.95
C ALA A 425 -2.71 8.84 -4.20
N LEU A 426 -2.46 8.66 -2.91
CA LEU A 426 -3.15 7.72 -2.04
C LEU A 426 -4.32 8.42 -1.33
N GLY A 427 -5.49 7.81 -1.33
CA GLY A 427 -6.64 8.41 -0.63
C GLY A 427 -7.95 7.67 -0.79
N ASP A 428 -9.04 8.42 -0.57
CA ASP A 428 -10.41 7.94 -0.63
C ASP A 428 -11.14 8.28 -1.95
N SER A 429 -12.48 8.32 -1.93
CA SER A 429 -13.34 8.62 -3.09
C SER A 429 -13.09 9.96 -3.75
N ILE A 430 -12.58 10.96 -3.03
CA ILE A 430 -12.24 12.26 -3.62
C ILE A 430 -11.00 12.15 -4.51
N THR A 431 -10.05 11.30 -4.13
CA THR A 431 -8.82 11.03 -4.90
C THR A 431 -9.08 10.03 -6.03
N ASP A 432 -9.91 9.02 -5.79
CA ASP A 432 -10.40 8.06 -6.79
C ASP A 432 -11.11 8.77 -7.97
N GLY A 433 -11.83 9.86 -7.68
CA GLY A 433 -12.54 10.67 -8.68
C GLY A 433 -14.06 10.51 -8.66
N THR A 434 -14.63 10.08 -7.53
CA THR A 434 -16.08 10.00 -7.37
C THR A 434 -16.70 11.38 -7.61
N ARG A 435 -17.69 11.44 -8.51
CA ARG A 435 -18.34 12.66 -9.07
C ARG A 435 -17.59 13.45 -10.13
N SER A 436 -16.40 13.04 -10.60
CA SER A 436 -15.86 13.63 -11.82
C SER A 436 -16.66 13.18 -13.05
N THR A 437 -16.65 13.97 -14.12
CA THR A 437 -17.27 13.58 -15.40
C THR A 437 -16.60 12.32 -15.95
N ARG A 438 -17.43 11.37 -16.40
CA ARG A 438 -16.98 10.08 -16.94
C ARG A 438 -16.24 10.23 -18.27
N ASP A 439 -15.18 9.44 -18.46
CA ASP A 439 -14.27 9.45 -19.62
C ASP A 439 -13.64 10.83 -19.91
N ALA A 440 -13.70 11.79 -18.97
CA ALA A 440 -13.22 13.16 -19.16
C ALA A 440 -11.86 13.46 -18.51
N HIS A 441 -11.27 12.49 -17.80
CA HIS A 441 -10.01 12.61 -17.06
C HIS A 441 -9.94 13.86 -16.15
N ALA A 442 -11.07 14.17 -15.50
CA ALA A 442 -11.26 15.38 -14.70
C ALA A 442 -10.96 15.20 -13.20
N ARG A 443 -10.36 14.07 -12.81
CA ARG A 443 -9.92 13.81 -11.43
C ARG A 443 -8.76 14.72 -11.04
N TRP A 444 -8.58 14.98 -9.75
CA TRP A 444 -7.45 15.82 -9.32
C TRP A 444 -6.06 15.24 -9.68
N PRO A 445 -5.81 13.91 -9.65
CA PRO A 445 -4.52 13.35 -10.10
C PRO A 445 -4.37 13.40 -11.63
N ASP A 446 -5.45 13.19 -12.38
CA ASP A 446 -5.45 13.27 -13.85
C ASP A 446 -5.10 14.71 -14.30
N VAL A 447 -5.70 15.72 -13.66
CA VAL A 447 -5.40 17.16 -13.87
C VAL A 447 -3.98 17.51 -13.39
N LEU A 448 -3.50 16.95 -12.27
CA LEU A 448 -2.13 17.17 -11.80
C LEU A 448 -1.10 16.69 -12.84
N SER A 449 -1.31 15.52 -13.47
CA SER A 449 -0.43 15.06 -14.55
C SER A 449 -0.44 16.01 -15.75
N THR A 450 -1.60 16.62 -16.05
CA THR A 450 -1.72 17.62 -17.12
C THR A 450 -0.94 18.91 -16.78
N ARG A 451 -0.92 19.32 -15.51
CA ARG A 451 -0.09 20.44 -15.03
C ARG A 451 1.41 20.13 -15.10
N LEU A 452 1.82 18.92 -14.70
CA LEU A 452 3.23 18.48 -14.75
C LEU A 452 3.78 18.51 -16.18
N ALA A 453 3.08 17.91 -17.15
CA ALA A 453 3.53 17.90 -18.55
C ALA A 453 3.57 19.30 -19.19
N ALA A 454 2.78 20.25 -18.68
CA ALA A 454 2.69 21.62 -19.17
C ALA A 454 3.71 22.58 -18.52
N GLN A 455 4.34 22.21 -17.40
CA GLN A 455 5.21 23.10 -16.62
C GLN A 455 6.67 23.05 -17.09
N PRO A 456 7.23 24.14 -17.66
CA PRO A 456 8.62 24.15 -18.12
C PRO A 456 9.61 24.04 -16.96
N GLY A 457 10.59 23.15 -17.07
CA GLY A 457 11.65 22.95 -16.07
C GLY A 457 11.29 21.99 -14.92
N VAL A 458 10.05 21.50 -14.88
CA VAL A 458 9.61 20.43 -13.96
C VAL A 458 9.63 19.09 -14.71
N PRO A 459 10.11 17.98 -14.11
CA PRO A 459 10.01 16.67 -14.73
C PRO A 459 8.54 16.22 -14.84
N ASN A 460 8.15 15.65 -15.97
CA ASN A 460 6.80 15.11 -16.16
C ASN A 460 6.65 13.75 -15.45
N MET A 461 6.56 13.76 -14.12
CA MET A 461 6.39 12.55 -13.30
C MET A 461 5.16 11.76 -13.74
N GLY A 462 5.25 10.43 -13.68
CA GLY A 462 4.04 9.60 -13.69
C GLY A 462 3.15 9.93 -12.48
N VAL A 463 1.83 9.92 -12.65
CA VAL A 463 0.87 10.18 -11.55
C VAL A 463 -0.03 8.97 -11.36
N LEU A 464 0.14 8.28 -10.23
CA LEU A 464 -0.48 7.01 -9.93
C LEU A 464 -1.60 7.18 -8.92
N ASN A 465 -2.84 7.04 -9.37
CA ASN A 465 -4.02 7.19 -8.51
C ASN A 465 -4.29 5.89 -7.73
N MET A 466 -4.02 5.94 -6.43
CA MET A 466 -4.30 4.87 -5.45
C MET A 466 -5.47 5.23 -4.52
N GLY A 467 -6.32 6.16 -4.96
CA GLY A 467 -7.65 6.38 -4.41
C GLY A 467 -8.48 5.10 -4.42
N VAL A 468 -9.24 4.88 -3.35
CA VAL A 468 -10.30 3.85 -3.30
C VAL A 468 -11.55 4.48 -2.70
N ALA A 469 -12.67 4.42 -3.42
CA ALA A 469 -13.88 5.09 -2.97
C ALA A 469 -14.42 4.55 -1.63
N GLY A 470 -14.77 5.47 -0.73
CA GLY A 470 -15.21 5.15 0.63
C GLY A 470 -14.13 4.56 1.55
N ASN A 471 -12.84 4.64 1.18
CA ASN A 471 -11.74 4.10 1.97
C ASN A 471 -11.37 4.96 3.19
N HIS A 472 -10.68 4.32 4.13
CA HIS A 472 -10.36 4.79 5.46
C HIS A 472 -8.85 4.74 5.69
N VAL A 473 -8.33 5.60 6.57
CA VAL A 473 -6.92 5.58 6.95
C VAL A 473 -6.60 4.33 7.78
N VAL A 474 -7.40 4.02 8.81
CA VAL A 474 -7.06 3.02 9.85
C VAL A 474 -8.07 1.88 10.03
N THR A 475 -9.14 1.82 9.24
CA THR A 475 -10.19 0.79 9.39
C THR A 475 -10.43 0.04 8.07
N ASP A 476 -10.47 -1.29 8.12
CA ASP A 476 -10.83 -2.10 6.95
C ASP A 476 -12.33 -1.93 6.61
N GLY A 477 -12.62 -1.31 5.46
CA GLY A 477 -13.97 -1.31 4.87
C GLY A 477 -14.29 -2.61 4.13
N TYR A 478 -13.26 -3.32 3.69
CA TYR A 478 -13.26 -4.71 3.25
C TYR A 478 -12.12 -5.45 3.99
N PRO A 479 -12.38 -6.58 4.69
CA PRO A 479 -11.38 -7.24 5.54
C PRO A 479 -10.27 -8.02 4.80
N GLY A 480 -10.23 -7.99 3.46
CA GLY A 480 -9.16 -8.63 2.67
C GLY A 480 -9.32 -10.12 2.36
N ALA A 481 -10.42 -10.75 2.77
CA ALA A 481 -10.70 -12.15 2.45
C ALA A 481 -12.16 -12.38 2.06
N GLY A 482 -12.38 -13.34 1.15
CA GLY A 482 -13.70 -13.72 0.65
C GLY A 482 -14.27 -12.73 -0.38
N VAL A 483 -15.34 -13.16 -1.06
CA VAL A 483 -16.07 -12.33 -2.02
C VAL A 483 -16.91 -11.28 -1.29
N SER A 484 -16.70 -10.01 -1.63
CA SER A 484 -17.33 -8.87 -0.96
C SER A 484 -18.40 -8.20 -1.80
N THR A 485 -19.46 -7.76 -1.13
CA THR A 485 -20.46 -6.81 -1.64
C THR A 485 -20.11 -5.34 -1.33
N TYR A 486 -19.08 -5.10 -0.51
CA TYR A 486 -18.57 -3.78 -0.13
C TYR A 486 -17.13 -3.63 -0.61
N ALA A 487 -16.83 -2.57 -1.36
CA ALA A 487 -15.56 -2.38 -2.03
C ALA A 487 -14.77 -1.16 -1.49
N ASN A 488 -15.02 -0.80 -0.23
CA ASN A 488 -14.41 0.35 0.44
C ASN A 488 -12.90 0.20 0.71
N GLY A 489 -12.25 -0.87 0.23
CA GLY A 489 -10.83 -1.14 0.48
C GLY A 489 -10.52 -1.62 1.89
N VAL A 490 -9.35 -2.24 2.00
CA VAL A 490 -8.61 -2.40 3.26
C VAL A 490 -8.08 -1.03 3.70
N ALA A 491 -7.76 -0.84 4.99
CA ALA A 491 -7.22 0.40 5.53
C ALA A 491 -5.98 0.88 4.74
N MET A 492 -5.77 2.20 4.64
CA MET A 492 -4.60 2.75 3.96
C MET A 492 -3.29 2.29 4.60
N THR A 493 -3.24 2.16 5.93
CA THR A 493 -2.12 1.56 6.66
C THR A 493 -1.82 0.12 6.20
N HIS A 494 -2.84 -0.72 6.00
CA HIS A 494 -2.70 -2.10 5.52
C HIS A 494 -2.28 -2.20 4.04
N ARG A 495 -2.58 -1.20 3.20
CA ARG A 495 -2.23 -1.23 1.75
C ARG A 495 -1.08 -0.34 1.32
N ALA A 496 -0.51 0.51 2.18
CA ALA A 496 0.57 1.43 1.80
C ALA A 496 1.77 0.71 1.15
N GLN A 497 2.20 -0.42 1.69
CA GLN A 497 3.30 -1.21 1.10
C GLN A 497 2.96 -1.77 -0.29
N ARG A 498 1.74 -2.27 -0.50
CA ARG A 498 1.29 -2.80 -1.81
C ARG A 498 1.03 -1.69 -2.83
N ASP A 499 0.38 -0.60 -2.42
CA ASP A 499 -0.14 0.42 -3.34
C ASP A 499 0.82 1.59 -3.55
N VAL A 500 1.72 1.88 -2.60
CA VAL A 500 2.77 2.93 -2.74
C VAL A 500 4.13 2.32 -3.03
N PHE A 501 4.74 1.62 -2.07
CA PHE A 501 6.18 1.33 -2.07
C PHE A 501 6.65 0.22 -3.04
N THR A 502 5.72 -0.35 -3.82
CA THR A 502 6.01 -1.30 -4.91
C THR A 502 5.64 -0.76 -6.29
N ARG A 503 5.58 0.57 -6.44
CA ARG A 503 5.31 1.24 -7.72
C ARG A 503 6.60 1.78 -8.31
N GLU A 504 6.83 1.46 -9.58
CA GLU A 504 8.10 1.79 -10.21
C GLU A 504 8.29 3.29 -10.40
N GLY A 505 9.51 3.75 -10.11
CA GLY A 505 9.89 5.16 -10.09
C GLY A 505 9.32 5.99 -8.93
N VAL A 506 8.60 5.41 -7.96
CA VAL A 506 8.00 6.20 -6.87
C VAL A 506 9.07 6.89 -6.01
N GLY A 507 9.00 8.23 -5.94
CA GLY A 507 9.83 9.04 -5.05
C GLY A 507 9.03 10.06 -4.23
N THR A 508 7.70 10.10 -4.41
CA THR A 508 6.82 11.04 -3.71
C THR A 508 5.40 10.48 -3.57
N LEU A 509 4.79 10.73 -2.42
CA LEU A 509 3.45 10.33 -2.04
C LEU A 509 2.62 11.59 -1.69
N VAL A 510 1.38 11.64 -2.14
CA VAL A 510 0.37 12.60 -1.69
C VAL A 510 -0.74 11.82 -0.98
N VAL A 511 -1.01 12.14 0.28
CA VAL A 511 -2.03 11.47 1.11
C VAL A 511 -3.22 12.41 1.29
N PHE A 512 -4.41 11.99 0.83
CA PHE A 512 -5.66 12.72 1.02
C PHE A 512 -6.83 11.77 1.31
N ALA A 513 -7.04 11.51 2.60
CA ALA A 513 -8.16 10.75 3.16
C ALA A 513 -8.27 10.98 4.68
N GLY A 514 -9.31 10.43 5.30
CA GLY A 514 -9.58 10.49 6.74
C GLY A 514 -11.00 10.96 7.06
N ILE A 515 -11.69 11.58 6.09
CA ILE A 515 -13.06 12.07 6.31
C ILE A 515 -14.07 10.93 6.44
N ASN A 516 -13.80 9.75 5.85
CA ASN A 516 -14.65 8.58 6.01
C ASN A 516 -14.53 7.96 7.41
N ASP A 517 -13.31 7.83 7.96
CA ASP A 517 -13.06 7.40 9.34
C ASP A 517 -13.88 8.22 10.33
N LEU A 518 -13.82 9.56 10.23
CA LEU A 518 -14.58 10.46 11.09
C LEU A 518 -16.10 10.35 10.88
N ARG A 519 -16.57 10.21 9.64
CA ARG A 519 -17.99 10.01 9.30
C ARG A 519 -18.55 8.66 9.79
N TRP A 520 -17.69 7.70 10.12
CA TRP A 520 -18.07 6.41 10.71
C TRP A 520 -17.74 6.28 12.20
N GLY A 521 -17.11 7.30 12.81
CA GLY A 521 -16.97 7.43 14.27
C GLY A 521 -15.61 7.02 14.84
N THR A 522 -14.58 6.89 14.02
CA THR A 522 -13.17 6.75 14.48
C THR A 522 -12.73 7.98 15.27
N ASP A 523 -11.92 7.83 16.33
CA ASP A 523 -11.37 9.00 17.04
C ASP A 523 -10.38 9.73 16.13
N PRO A 524 -10.42 11.08 16.03
CA PRO A 524 -9.50 11.82 15.16
C PRO A 524 -8.02 11.64 15.51
N ARG A 525 -7.67 11.18 16.72
CA ARG A 525 -6.29 10.81 17.06
C ARG A 525 -5.83 9.53 16.36
N ASP A 526 -6.71 8.56 16.19
CA ASP A 526 -6.38 7.31 15.48
C ASP A 526 -6.15 7.61 14.00
N VAL A 527 -6.95 8.53 13.42
CA VAL A 527 -6.76 9.04 12.05
C VAL A 527 -5.43 9.78 11.91
N ILE A 528 -5.06 10.63 12.88
CA ILE A 528 -3.76 11.32 12.90
C ILE A 528 -2.62 10.30 12.95
N ALA A 529 -2.63 9.37 13.91
CA ALA A 529 -1.58 8.36 14.07
C ALA A 529 -1.46 7.44 12.84
N GLY A 530 -2.56 7.16 12.13
CA GLY A 530 -2.54 6.43 10.87
C GLY A 530 -1.94 7.20 9.70
N LEU A 531 -2.12 8.52 9.64
CA LEU A 531 -1.48 9.38 8.65
C LEU A 531 0.03 9.54 8.92
N GLU A 532 0.40 9.63 10.20
CA GLU A 532 1.79 9.68 10.67
C GLU A 532 2.52 8.35 10.37
N ALA A 533 1.93 7.20 10.73
CA ALA A 533 2.53 5.89 10.43
C ALA A 533 2.73 5.64 8.93
N ILE A 534 1.84 6.15 8.05
CA ILE A 534 2.03 6.10 6.59
C ILE A 534 3.20 6.98 6.14
N ALA A 535 3.47 8.11 6.81
CA ALA A 535 4.61 8.97 6.55
C ALA A 535 5.93 8.36 7.05
N ASP A 536 5.94 7.79 8.25
CA ASP A 536 7.12 7.13 8.83
C ASP A 536 7.56 5.93 7.96
N THR A 537 6.62 5.07 7.54
CA THR A 537 6.94 3.96 6.61
C THR A 537 7.38 4.48 5.22
N ALA A 538 6.96 5.68 4.82
CA ALA A 538 7.39 6.27 3.56
C ALA A 538 8.81 6.85 3.65
N ASP A 539 9.21 7.43 4.79
CA ASP A 539 10.59 7.89 5.02
C ASP A 539 11.57 6.72 5.05
N GLU A 540 11.22 5.60 5.70
CA GLU A 540 11.98 4.34 5.61
C GLU A 540 12.22 3.92 4.14
N HIS A 541 11.21 4.09 3.28
CA HIS A 541 11.26 3.81 1.85
C HIS A 541 11.84 4.96 0.98
N GLY A 542 12.28 6.07 1.57
CA GLY A 542 12.83 7.24 0.86
C GLY A 542 11.81 8.05 0.03
N VAL A 543 10.51 7.88 0.32
CA VAL A 543 9.39 8.48 -0.42
C VAL A 543 8.88 9.72 0.33
N ARG A 544 9.15 10.92 -0.20
CA ARG A 544 8.69 12.18 0.40
C ARG A 544 7.16 12.25 0.47
N VAL A 545 6.59 12.58 1.62
CA VAL A 545 5.12 12.61 1.81
C VAL A 545 4.57 14.03 1.91
N PHE A 546 3.59 14.33 1.07
CA PHE A 546 2.70 15.49 1.19
C PHE A 546 1.36 15.04 1.76
N VAL A 547 0.84 15.74 2.76
CA VAL A 547 -0.47 15.43 3.38
C VAL A 547 -1.46 16.58 3.19
N ALA A 548 -2.68 16.25 2.82
CA ALA A 548 -3.74 17.22 2.56
C ALA A 548 -4.72 17.35 3.74
N THR A 549 -5.16 18.57 4.05
CA THR A 549 -6.22 18.80 5.05
C THR A 549 -7.57 18.26 4.57
N LEU A 550 -8.35 17.65 5.47
CA LEU A 550 -9.63 17.03 5.18
C LEU A 550 -10.64 18.07 4.68
N GLY A 551 -11.14 17.90 3.45
CA GLY A 551 -12.14 18.80 2.85
C GLY A 551 -13.46 18.88 3.64
N PRO A 552 -14.19 20.00 3.58
CA PRO A 552 -15.45 20.19 4.29
C PRO A 552 -16.56 19.33 3.69
N CYS A 553 -17.46 18.81 4.54
CA CYS A 553 -18.57 17.94 4.11
C CYS A 553 -19.95 18.29 4.70
N GLY A 554 -20.09 19.48 5.29
CA GLY A 554 -21.29 19.93 5.98
C GLY A 554 -22.52 19.93 5.07
N GLY A 555 -23.51 19.12 5.42
CA GLY A 555 -24.71 18.90 4.61
C GLY A 555 -24.86 17.46 4.16
N GLU A 556 -23.79 16.69 4.06
CA GLU A 556 -23.89 15.23 3.92
C GLU A 556 -24.41 14.63 5.24
N ALA A 557 -25.19 13.54 5.14
CA ALA A 557 -25.98 13.03 6.25
C ALA A 557 -25.16 12.50 7.45
N ARG A 558 -23.89 12.12 7.27
CA ARG A 558 -23.00 11.72 8.38
C ARG A 558 -22.14 12.88 8.91
N CYS A 559 -22.06 14.01 8.21
CA CYS A 559 -21.25 15.15 8.60
C CYS A 559 -21.97 16.02 9.64
N THR A 560 -22.07 15.49 10.86
CA THR A 560 -22.67 16.18 12.02
C THR A 560 -21.73 17.26 12.59
N ALA A 561 -22.22 18.01 13.58
CA ALA A 561 -21.41 19.01 14.28
C ALA A 561 -20.22 18.38 15.04
N GLU A 562 -20.34 17.12 15.45
CA GLU A 562 -19.29 16.33 16.10
C GLU A 562 -18.21 15.91 15.08
N VAL A 563 -18.63 15.48 13.88
CA VAL A 563 -17.71 15.16 12.77
C VAL A 563 -16.95 16.41 12.30
N GLU A 564 -17.60 17.57 12.21
CA GLU A 564 -16.92 18.84 11.92
C GLU A 564 -15.91 19.22 13.01
N GLN A 565 -16.22 19.01 14.28
CA GLN A 565 -15.26 19.23 15.38
C GLN A 565 -14.05 18.28 15.27
N ALA A 566 -14.27 17.00 14.96
CA ALA A 566 -13.20 16.04 14.75
C ALA A 566 -12.35 16.38 13.51
N ARG A 567 -12.98 16.82 12.41
CA ARG A 567 -12.31 17.26 11.18
C ARG A 567 -11.44 18.48 11.42
N GLN A 568 -11.92 19.46 12.18
CA GLN A 568 -11.13 20.63 12.57
C GLN A 568 -9.99 20.27 13.53
N LEU A 569 -10.10 19.19 14.33
CA LEU A 569 -8.98 18.68 15.14
C LEU A 569 -7.86 18.12 14.24
N VAL A 570 -8.20 17.22 13.31
CA VAL A 570 -7.23 16.68 12.33
C VAL A 570 -6.61 17.82 11.50
N ASN A 571 -7.42 18.74 10.99
CA ASN A 571 -6.93 19.85 10.18
C ASN A 571 -6.11 20.89 10.97
N ALA A 572 -6.32 21.01 12.29
CA ALA A 572 -5.47 21.84 13.14
C ALA A 572 -4.12 21.17 13.41
N HIS A 573 -4.11 19.84 13.59
CA HIS A 573 -2.88 19.06 13.72
C HIS A 573 -2.03 19.13 12.45
N LEU A 574 -2.60 18.76 11.30
CA LEU A 574 -1.90 18.78 10.01
C LEU A 574 -1.35 20.18 9.69
N ARG A 575 -2.13 21.26 9.88
CA ARG A 575 -1.61 22.63 9.70
C ARG A 575 -0.47 23.00 10.66
N GLY A 576 -0.41 22.39 11.84
CA GLY A 576 0.69 22.56 12.79
C GLY A 576 2.00 21.93 12.31
N GLN A 577 1.93 20.93 11.45
CA GLN A 577 3.10 20.25 10.86
C GLN A 577 3.72 20.99 9.67
N ALA A 578 3.04 22.00 9.10
CA ALA A 578 3.48 22.67 7.87
C ALA A 578 4.79 23.49 8.02
N ASP A 579 5.09 23.95 9.24
CA ASP A 579 6.29 24.72 9.60
C ASP A 579 7.14 23.99 10.67
N ASP A 580 6.86 22.70 10.95
CA ASP A 580 7.50 21.93 12.02
C ASP A 580 8.76 21.19 11.50
N PRO A 581 9.97 21.50 12.01
CA PRO A 581 11.21 20.87 11.54
C PRO A 581 11.34 19.40 11.93
N ASP A 582 10.54 18.92 12.89
CA ASP A 582 10.55 17.53 13.36
C ASP A 582 9.41 16.68 12.71
N SER A 583 8.75 17.20 11.67
CA SER A 583 7.63 16.53 10.98
C SER A 583 8.06 15.47 9.96
N SER A 584 7.43 14.29 9.99
CA SER A 584 7.56 13.25 8.94
C SER A 584 6.95 13.66 7.58
N PHE A 585 6.22 14.78 7.50
CA PHE A 585 5.65 15.28 6.24
C PHE A 585 6.57 16.29 5.56
N ALA A 586 6.94 16.05 4.29
CA ALA A 586 7.69 16.97 3.45
C ALA A 586 6.88 18.23 3.02
N GLY A 587 5.58 18.26 3.33
CA GLY A 587 4.74 19.44 3.21
C GLY A 587 3.25 19.15 3.47
N VAL A 588 2.51 20.21 3.78
CA VAL A 588 1.07 20.14 4.08
C VAL A 588 0.30 21.04 3.11
N TRP A 589 -0.72 20.50 2.45
CA TRP A 589 -1.55 21.25 1.50
C TRP A 589 -2.95 21.49 2.05
N ASP A 590 -3.37 22.75 2.15
CA ASP A 590 -4.64 23.11 2.79
C ASP A 590 -5.85 22.98 1.85
N PHE A 591 -6.16 21.74 1.45
CA PHE A 591 -7.30 21.40 0.59
C PHE A 591 -8.67 21.79 1.19
N ASP A 592 -8.80 21.87 2.53
CA ASP A 592 -9.95 22.53 3.17
C ASP A 592 -10.06 24.01 2.78
N ALA A 593 -8.95 24.77 2.84
CA ALA A 593 -8.96 26.18 2.44
C ALA A 593 -9.21 26.41 0.95
N VAL A 594 -8.85 25.44 0.09
CA VAL A 594 -9.17 25.44 -1.34
C VAL A 594 -10.66 25.18 -1.59
N LEU A 595 -11.25 24.19 -0.90
CA LEU A 595 -12.60 23.71 -1.20
C LEU A 595 -13.73 24.46 -0.49
N ARG A 596 -13.48 25.11 0.66
CA ARG A 596 -14.55 25.60 1.55
C ARG A 596 -15.25 26.88 1.08
N ASP A 597 -16.56 26.95 1.30
CA ASP A 597 -17.33 28.19 1.16
C ASP A 597 -16.84 29.24 2.19
N PRO A 598 -16.35 30.42 1.76
CA PRO A 598 -15.92 31.47 2.69
C PRO A 598 -17.07 32.07 3.50
N GLN A 599 -18.33 31.88 3.09
CA GLN A 599 -19.52 32.27 3.86
C GLN A 599 -19.99 31.18 4.84
N ASN A 600 -19.63 29.91 4.58
CA ASN A 600 -19.93 28.78 5.46
C ASN A 600 -18.80 27.72 5.44
N PRO A 601 -17.69 27.94 6.17
CA PRO A 601 -16.49 27.09 6.10
C PRO A 601 -16.64 25.61 6.49
N SER A 602 -17.83 25.19 6.94
CA SER A 602 -18.18 23.78 7.14
C SER A 602 -18.59 23.06 5.85
N ARG A 603 -18.80 23.79 4.74
CA ARG A 603 -19.30 23.28 3.45
C ARG A 603 -18.30 23.47 2.31
N LEU A 604 -18.42 22.65 1.27
CA LEU A 604 -17.87 22.91 -0.05
C LEU A 604 -18.42 24.24 -0.60
N LEU A 605 -17.59 24.97 -1.36
CA LEU A 605 -18.03 26.11 -2.17
C LEU A 605 -19.10 25.62 -3.19
N PRO A 606 -20.22 26.33 -3.40
CA PRO A 606 -21.29 25.87 -4.28
C PRO A 606 -20.88 25.59 -5.73
N ASP A 607 -19.87 26.27 -6.25
CA ASP A 607 -19.32 26.04 -7.59
C ASP A 607 -18.42 24.77 -7.66
N TYR A 608 -18.01 24.24 -6.52
CA TYR A 608 -17.17 23.03 -6.37
C TYR A 608 -17.97 21.81 -5.91
N ASP A 609 -19.08 21.99 -5.19
CA ASP A 609 -19.95 20.93 -4.70
C ASP A 609 -20.61 20.14 -5.86
N SER A 610 -20.47 18.82 -5.85
CA SER A 610 -21.17 17.92 -6.80
C SER A 610 -22.70 17.85 -6.59
N GLY A 611 -23.20 18.41 -5.49
CA GLY A 611 -24.58 18.32 -5.04
C GLY A 611 -24.83 17.21 -4.02
N ASP A 612 -23.80 16.45 -3.62
CA ASP A 612 -23.87 15.51 -2.49
C ASP A 612 -23.22 16.01 -1.20
N HIS A 613 -22.69 17.25 -1.22
CA HIS A 613 -22.08 17.93 -0.08
C HIS A 613 -20.83 17.25 0.51
N LEU A 614 -20.23 16.27 -0.18
CA LEU A 614 -19.02 15.57 0.26
C LEU A 614 -17.94 15.54 -0.83
N HIS A 615 -18.32 15.19 -2.05
CA HIS A 615 -17.39 15.10 -3.17
C HIS A 615 -17.38 16.39 -3.99
N PRO A 616 -16.20 16.96 -4.27
CA PRO A 616 -16.07 18.00 -5.28
C PRO A 616 -16.37 17.44 -6.69
N GLY A 617 -17.05 18.22 -7.52
CA GLY A 617 -17.13 17.95 -8.97
C GLY A 617 -15.88 18.44 -9.72
N ASP A 618 -15.88 18.33 -11.05
CA ASP A 618 -14.76 18.72 -11.94
C ASP A 618 -14.16 20.11 -11.66
N ALA A 619 -14.95 21.06 -11.15
CA ALA A 619 -14.49 22.39 -10.78
C ALA A 619 -13.60 22.36 -9.52
N GLY A 620 -14.05 21.68 -8.47
CA GLY A 620 -13.30 21.55 -7.21
C GLY A 620 -12.12 20.59 -7.33
N LEU A 621 -12.25 19.48 -8.07
CA LEU A 621 -11.14 18.55 -8.34
C LEU A 621 -10.00 19.23 -9.13
N ARG A 622 -10.35 20.12 -10.06
CA ARG A 622 -9.36 21.00 -10.72
C ARG A 622 -8.74 22.00 -9.74
N ALA A 623 -9.53 22.65 -8.89
CA ALA A 623 -9.02 23.60 -7.90
C ALA A 623 -8.02 22.94 -6.92
N LEU A 624 -8.29 21.71 -6.47
CA LEU A 624 -7.32 20.89 -5.73
C LEU A 624 -6.03 20.72 -6.52
N ALA A 625 -6.12 20.20 -7.75
CA ALA A 625 -4.96 19.95 -8.60
C ALA A 625 -4.17 21.21 -8.94
N GLU A 626 -4.83 22.37 -9.08
CA GLU A 626 -4.22 23.67 -9.35
C GLU A 626 -3.52 24.28 -8.12
N SER A 627 -3.99 23.97 -6.91
CA SER A 627 -3.39 24.44 -5.65
C SER A 627 -2.02 23.82 -5.32
N VAL A 628 -1.70 22.68 -5.93
CA VAL A 628 -0.44 21.96 -5.71
C VAL A 628 0.76 22.76 -6.24
N ASP A 629 1.78 22.97 -5.40
CA ASP A 629 3.08 23.46 -5.84
C ASP A 629 3.85 22.32 -6.53
N LEU A 630 4.11 22.49 -7.84
CA LEU A 630 4.78 21.48 -8.65
C LEU A 630 6.27 21.38 -8.34
N HIS A 631 6.90 22.49 -7.96
CA HIS A 631 8.33 22.54 -7.61
C HIS A 631 8.59 21.85 -6.28
N GLN A 632 7.74 22.11 -5.28
CA GLN A 632 7.76 21.37 -4.01
C GLN A 632 7.48 19.87 -4.23
N LEU A 633 6.47 19.55 -5.05
CA LEU A 633 6.08 18.18 -5.36
C LEU A 633 7.24 17.38 -5.99
N VAL A 634 8.00 17.93 -6.95
CA VAL A 634 9.11 17.20 -7.59
C VAL A 634 10.48 17.41 -6.93
N GLY A 635 10.64 18.44 -6.09
CA GLY A 635 11.87 18.78 -5.38
C GLY A 635 12.92 19.55 -6.20
N VAL A 636 12.51 20.52 -7.04
CA VAL A 636 13.41 21.30 -7.93
C VAL A 636 13.23 22.81 -7.87
#